data_AF-A0AAW1KZU8-F1
#
_entry.id   AF-A0AAW1KZU8-F1
#
_cell.length_a   1.000
_cell.length_b   1.000
_cell.length_c   1.000
_cell.angle_alpha   90.00
_cell.angle_beta   90.00
_cell.angle_gamma   90.00
#
_symmetry.space_group_name_H-M   'P 1'
#
loop_
_entity.id
_entity.type
_entity.pdbx_description
1 polymer ?
#
loop_
_entity_poly.entity_id
_entity_poly.type
_entity_poly.pdbx_seq_one_letter_code
_entity_poly.pdbx_strand_id
1 'polypeptide(L)'
;MVASLCGREKEILSWKLNPSESFLDADEKYVMVEQIMVDITNQVGIDLNLAANHEWLFSPLQFISGLGPRKAASLQRSLVRAGAIVSRKDLLTSHGLGRKVFISAAGFLRVRRSGLAISTNQFVDILDDTRIHPESYALAQEMAKDIYKAIIGDDNLDEDDVEMAIEHLRDKPSALKSFSVEHYAGDTDRIFKLETLYGIKLELMQGFQEWRNKYEDLNQDEEFYLISGETDDTLGEGRTVQATVRKVQPQRAICSLESGLTGMLTREDYSDDRRDSDLTEKLREGDVLTCKVKSILKNRYQVFLTCREKDVRNNGHLNVENLDPYYHEEQSSLEDEQEKARKAKELAAKRFKPRMIVHPRFQNITADEAMKFLADKDPGESIIRPSSRGPSYLTLTLKIYDGVFAHKDIIEGGKDHKDITSLLRIGKTLKIGEDIFEDLDEVMDRYIDPLVGHLKAMLNYRKFRKGTKAEVDEILRNEKQETPNRIVYGFGISHEHPGTFILTYIRSSTPHHEIVGLYPKGFKFRKRMFENIDRLVAHFQRHINDPLHESLSIQSVAAMVPMRSPAPGGSSSGGWGGSGGGDGGWRGPSDRDHSSRGGRTGRNDYRNGGHPSGTPRPPYEGGHGRGRERASYSGSRDSGRSERPNSSYGGGSRWSSDNKEGNNNNNIISNSKWETFPGAKVHNAPGEEAFPGGWGSGDWSAGGAASGGDTANSSRGSVSKSSSKGW
;
A
#
# COMPACT_ATOMS: atom_id res chain seq x y z
N MET A 1 14.56 21.70 -21.08
CA MET A 1 14.21 21.39 -19.68
C MET A 1 13.96 19.91 -19.46
N VAL A 2 13.13 19.21 -20.24
CA VAL A 2 12.93 17.75 -20.05
C VAL A 2 14.25 16.95 -20.08
N ALA A 3 15.15 17.28 -21.01
CA ALA A 3 16.45 16.62 -21.13
C ALA A 3 17.33 16.68 -19.86
N SER A 4 17.20 17.71 -19.02
CA SER A 4 17.99 17.80 -17.78
C SER A 4 17.52 16.83 -16.70
N LEU A 5 16.24 16.40 -16.75
CA LEU A 5 15.68 15.40 -15.84
C LEU A 5 16.10 13.97 -16.20
N CYS A 6 16.66 13.77 -17.39
CA CYS A 6 17.20 12.49 -17.85
C CYS A 6 18.68 12.32 -17.43
N GLY A 7 19.08 12.93 -16.31
CA GLY A 7 20.43 12.82 -15.75
C GLY A 7 20.69 11.45 -15.12
N ARG A 8 21.75 11.37 -14.30
CA ARG A 8 22.14 10.12 -13.60
C ARG A 8 21.03 9.53 -12.74
N GLU A 9 20.22 10.39 -12.12
CA GLU A 9 19.15 9.98 -11.21
C GLU A 9 17.83 9.65 -11.93
N LYS A 10 17.76 9.88 -13.25
CA LYS A 10 16.57 9.61 -14.09
C LYS A 10 15.27 10.16 -13.48
N GLU A 11 15.31 11.39 -12.97
CA GLU A 11 14.17 12.08 -12.34
C GLU A 11 12.91 12.11 -13.23
N ILE A 12 13.10 12.04 -14.55
CA ILE A 12 12.00 11.93 -15.53
C ILE A 12 11.03 10.78 -15.25
N LEU A 13 11.49 9.70 -14.61
CA LEU A 13 10.65 8.55 -14.25
C LEU A 13 9.67 8.84 -13.11
N SER A 14 9.83 9.97 -12.42
CA SER A 14 8.87 10.42 -11.40
C SER A 14 7.66 11.15 -11.98
N TRP A 15 7.72 11.55 -13.26
CA TRP A 15 6.59 12.17 -13.94
C TRP A 15 5.53 11.12 -14.27
N LYS A 16 4.30 11.39 -13.84
CA LYS A 16 3.15 10.56 -14.21
C LYS A 16 2.72 10.94 -15.62
N LEU A 17 3.25 10.25 -16.62
CA LEU A 17 2.93 10.52 -18.02
C LEU A 17 1.60 9.89 -18.42
N ASN A 18 1.25 8.75 -17.82
CA ASN A 18 0.03 8.01 -18.13
C ASN A 18 -0.55 7.32 -16.88
N PRO A 19 -1.88 7.24 -16.71
CA PRO A 19 -2.50 6.45 -15.65
C PRO A 19 -2.06 4.98 -15.62
N SER A 20 -1.80 4.38 -16.77
CA SER A 20 -1.40 2.97 -16.94
C SER A 20 0.12 2.75 -16.88
N GLU A 21 0.89 3.77 -16.50
CA GLU A 21 2.34 3.66 -16.43
C GLU A 21 2.81 2.70 -15.32
N SER A 22 1.95 2.36 -14.35
CA SER A 22 2.27 1.38 -13.30
C SER A 22 2.48 -0.04 -13.81
N PHE A 23 2.08 -0.34 -15.04
CA PHE A 23 2.24 -1.66 -15.65
C PHE A 23 3.60 -1.88 -16.30
N LEU A 24 4.43 -0.84 -16.40
CA LEU A 24 5.75 -0.90 -17.04
C LEU A 24 6.85 -0.89 -15.98
N ASP A 25 7.94 -1.59 -16.27
CA ASP A 25 9.15 -1.52 -15.45
C ASP A 25 9.88 -0.19 -15.66
N ALA A 26 10.65 0.25 -14.66
CA ALA A 26 11.38 1.51 -14.71
C ALA A 26 12.36 1.60 -15.91
N ASP A 27 12.95 0.46 -16.30
CA ASP A 27 13.84 0.39 -17.45
C ASP A 27 13.08 0.48 -18.78
N GLU A 28 11.93 -0.18 -18.91
CA GLU A 28 11.08 -0.09 -20.10
C GLU A 28 10.59 1.34 -20.33
N LYS A 29 10.13 2.00 -19.26
CA LYS A 29 9.74 3.41 -19.29
C LYS A 29 10.88 4.29 -19.77
N TYR A 30 12.08 4.09 -19.22
CA TYR A 30 13.23 4.90 -19.57
C TYR A 30 13.63 4.69 -21.04
N VAL A 31 13.56 3.46 -21.56
CA VAL A 31 13.83 3.18 -22.98
C VAL A 31 12.86 3.94 -23.89
N MET A 32 11.57 3.99 -23.56
CA MET A 32 10.60 4.75 -24.33
C MET A 32 10.90 6.26 -24.30
N VAL A 33 11.23 6.80 -23.12
CA VAL A 33 11.63 8.20 -22.98
C VAL A 33 12.90 8.49 -23.78
N GLU A 34 13.91 7.63 -23.70
CA GLU A 34 15.16 7.78 -24.44
C GLU A 34 14.93 7.80 -25.95
N GLN A 35 14.10 6.91 -26.49
CA GLN A 35 13.74 6.89 -27.91
C GLN A 35 13.11 8.21 -28.36
N ILE A 36 12.09 8.70 -27.64
CA ILE A 36 11.43 9.97 -27.96
C ILE A 36 12.42 11.14 -27.84
N MET A 37 13.28 11.14 -26.82
CA MET A 37 14.28 12.17 -26.63
C MET A 37 15.31 12.18 -27.76
N VAL A 38 15.71 11.01 -28.28
CA VAL A 38 16.58 10.89 -29.45
C VAL A 38 15.87 11.47 -30.68
N ASP A 39 14.64 11.06 -30.97
CA ASP A 39 13.92 11.52 -32.16
C ASP A 39 13.76 13.05 -32.17
N ILE A 40 13.24 13.62 -31.09
CA ILE A 40 13.01 15.07 -30.98
C ILE A 40 14.32 15.85 -30.98
N THR A 41 15.36 15.37 -30.28
CA THR A 41 16.64 16.08 -30.23
C THR A 41 17.33 16.12 -31.59
N ASN A 42 17.31 15.02 -32.35
CA ASN A 42 17.89 14.98 -33.69
C ASN A 42 17.04 15.78 -34.69
N GLN A 43 15.72 15.82 -34.53
CA GLN A 43 14.84 16.66 -35.35
C GLN A 43 15.12 18.15 -35.18
N VAL A 44 15.28 18.61 -33.94
CA VAL A 44 15.54 20.03 -33.61
C VAL A 44 16.98 20.42 -33.89
N GLY A 45 17.94 19.56 -33.56
CA GLY A 45 19.37 19.85 -33.58
C GLY A 45 19.82 20.71 -32.39
N ILE A 46 21.14 20.82 -32.21
CA ILE A 46 21.76 21.57 -31.12
C ILE A 46 22.77 22.56 -31.66
N ASP A 47 22.61 23.85 -31.32
CA ASP A 47 23.64 24.87 -31.54
C ASP A 47 24.76 24.74 -30.50
N LEU A 48 25.94 24.34 -30.95
CA LEU A 48 27.10 24.11 -30.11
C LEU A 48 27.65 25.39 -29.47
N ASN A 49 27.66 26.49 -30.21
CA ASN A 49 28.17 27.76 -29.71
C ASN A 49 27.21 28.38 -28.72
N LEU A 50 25.90 28.28 -28.96
CA LEU A 50 24.91 28.69 -27.97
C LEU A 50 24.98 27.83 -26.70
N ALA A 51 25.15 26.51 -26.86
CA ALA A 51 25.31 25.60 -25.72
C ALA A 51 26.58 25.90 -24.91
N ALA A 52 27.70 26.22 -25.57
CA ALA A 52 28.95 26.60 -24.90
C ALA A 52 28.79 27.81 -23.96
N ASN A 53 27.86 28.73 -24.25
CA ASN A 53 27.56 29.89 -23.39
C ASN A 53 26.51 29.61 -22.31
N HIS A 54 25.73 28.54 -22.46
CA HIS A 54 24.60 28.23 -21.60
C HIS A 54 24.56 26.75 -21.24
N GLU A 55 25.02 26.44 -20.03
CA GLU A 55 25.21 25.05 -19.58
C GLU A 55 23.95 24.17 -19.73
N TRP A 56 22.77 24.72 -19.49
CA TRP A 56 21.50 23.99 -19.56
C TRP A 56 21.17 23.48 -20.97
N LEU A 57 21.72 24.07 -22.03
CA LEU A 57 21.57 23.62 -23.42
C LEU A 57 22.44 22.41 -23.77
N PHE A 58 23.35 21.97 -22.91
CA PHE A 58 24.10 20.73 -23.11
C PHE A 58 23.32 19.47 -22.75
N SER A 59 22.25 19.59 -21.95
CA SER A 59 21.48 18.44 -21.49
C SER A 59 20.94 17.54 -22.64
N PRO A 60 20.46 18.09 -23.77
CA PRO A 60 20.03 17.28 -24.91
C PRO A 60 21.17 16.58 -25.65
N LEU A 61 22.43 17.01 -25.49
CA LEU A 61 23.58 16.50 -26.26
C LEU A 61 23.78 14.98 -26.12
N GLN A 62 23.35 14.39 -25.00
CA GLN A 62 23.41 12.96 -24.78
C GLN A 62 22.48 12.14 -25.70
N PHE A 63 21.45 12.77 -26.28
CA PHE A 63 20.44 12.13 -27.16
C PHE A 63 20.72 12.33 -28.65
N ILE A 64 21.80 13.02 -29.01
CA ILE A 64 22.22 13.11 -30.41
C ILE A 64 22.72 11.75 -30.90
N SER A 65 22.35 11.39 -32.12
CA SER A 65 22.73 10.13 -32.74
C SER A 65 24.24 9.90 -32.71
N GLY A 66 24.66 8.75 -32.18
CA GLY A 66 26.09 8.39 -32.02
C GLY A 66 26.76 8.95 -30.77
N LEU A 67 26.14 9.94 -30.11
CA LEU A 67 26.48 10.38 -28.76
C LEU A 67 25.72 9.54 -27.73
N GLY A 68 26.13 9.72 -26.48
CA GLY A 68 25.57 9.09 -25.30
C GLY A 68 26.13 9.85 -24.10
N PRO A 69 25.66 9.57 -22.87
CA PRO A 69 25.96 10.41 -21.70
C PRO A 69 27.46 10.62 -21.47
N ARG A 70 28.27 9.57 -21.67
CA ARG A 70 29.73 9.64 -21.53
C ARG A 70 30.40 10.50 -22.60
N LYS A 71 30.01 10.32 -23.87
CA LYS A 71 30.60 11.06 -25.00
C LYS A 71 30.16 12.53 -24.99
N ALA A 72 28.88 12.77 -24.70
CA ALA A 72 28.33 14.12 -24.56
C ALA A 72 29.03 14.90 -23.45
N ALA A 73 29.24 14.30 -22.26
CA ALA A 73 29.97 14.95 -21.18
C ALA A 73 31.45 15.22 -21.51
N SER A 74 32.09 14.39 -22.35
CA SER A 74 33.44 14.64 -22.85
C SER A 74 33.47 15.81 -23.83
N LEU A 75 32.53 15.83 -24.77
CA LEU A 75 32.38 16.89 -25.75
C LEU A 75 32.08 18.22 -25.07
N GLN A 76 31.09 18.28 -24.17
CA GLN A 76 30.76 19.46 -23.38
C GLN A 76 32.01 20.07 -22.70
N ARG A 77 32.80 19.27 -21.99
CA ARG A 77 34.03 19.75 -21.34
C ARG A 77 35.04 20.32 -22.34
N SER A 78 35.13 19.73 -23.53
CA SER A 78 36.01 20.23 -24.58
C SER A 78 35.49 21.54 -25.20
N LEU A 79 34.17 21.67 -25.38
CA LEU A 79 33.52 22.86 -25.92
C LEU A 79 33.64 24.05 -24.98
N VAL A 80 33.33 23.84 -23.69
CA VAL A 80 33.46 24.88 -22.67
C VAL A 80 34.91 25.37 -22.55
N ARG A 81 35.90 24.48 -22.71
CA ARG A 81 37.32 24.87 -22.72
C ARG A 81 37.71 25.67 -23.96
N ALA A 82 37.18 25.33 -25.13
CA ALA A 82 37.48 26.02 -26.38
C ALA A 82 36.75 27.37 -26.50
N GLY A 83 35.57 27.49 -25.89
CA GLY A 83 34.74 28.71 -25.87
C GLY A 83 33.89 28.92 -27.13
N ALA A 84 34.40 28.59 -28.31
CA ALA A 84 33.67 28.64 -29.58
C ALA A 84 34.22 27.64 -30.61
N ILE A 85 33.37 27.20 -31.53
CA ILE A 85 33.71 26.43 -32.73
C ILE A 85 33.38 27.24 -33.98
N VAL A 86 34.22 27.10 -35.01
CA VAL A 86 34.03 27.78 -36.30
C VAL A 86 33.60 26.82 -37.40
N SER A 87 34.02 25.54 -37.37
CA SER A 87 33.52 24.53 -38.31
C SER A 87 33.13 23.21 -37.65
N ARG A 88 32.15 22.50 -38.23
CA ARG A 88 31.84 21.11 -37.82
C ARG A 88 33.06 20.19 -37.92
N LYS A 89 34.00 20.45 -38.84
CA LYS A 89 35.23 19.64 -38.99
C LYS A 89 36.10 19.67 -37.72
N ASP A 90 36.02 20.75 -36.93
CA ASP A 90 36.75 20.90 -35.67
C ASP A 90 36.31 19.85 -34.62
N LEU A 91 35.10 19.32 -34.75
CA LEU A 91 34.61 18.23 -33.90
C LEU A 91 35.47 16.98 -34.04
N LEU A 92 35.93 16.70 -35.26
CA LEU A 92 36.76 15.54 -35.57
C LEU A 92 38.23 15.79 -35.19
N THR A 93 38.77 16.98 -35.45
CA THR A 93 40.20 17.30 -35.27
C THR A 93 40.53 17.77 -33.85
N SER A 94 39.80 18.76 -33.35
CA SER A 94 40.13 19.49 -32.11
C SER A 94 39.39 18.94 -30.88
N HIS A 95 38.17 18.42 -31.07
CA HIS A 95 37.33 17.90 -29.98
C HIS A 95 37.34 16.37 -29.85
N GLY A 96 38.08 15.68 -30.70
CA GLY A 96 38.36 14.24 -30.57
C GLY A 96 37.14 13.34 -30.75
N LEU A 97 36.10 13.75 -31.48
CA LEU A 97 35.03 12.83 -31.88
C LEU A 97 35.60 11.79 -32.83
N GLY A 98 35.42 10.51 -32.52
CA GLY A 98 35.80 9.43 -33.44
C GLY A 98 35.03 9.51 -34.74
N ARG A 99 35.67 9.16 -35.87
CA ARG A 99 35.10 9.25 -37.23
C ARG A 99 33.68 8.69 -37.36
N LYS A 100 33.41 7.51 -36.79
CA LYS A 100 32.07 6.90 -36.81
C LYS A 100 31.03 7.74 -36.08
N VAL A 101 31.42 8.29 -34.93
CA VAL A 101 30.54 9.16 -34.10
C VAL A 101 30.28 10.48 -34.82
N PHE A 102 31.31 11.04 -35.47
CA PHE A 102 31.16 12.25 -36.26
C PHE A 102 30.14 12.07 -37.40
N ILE A 103 30.24 10.99 -38.18
CA ILE A 103 29.29 10.69 -39.27
C ILE A 103 27.86 10.53 -38.73
N SER A 104 27.68 9.92 -37.56
CA SER A 104 26.35 9.79 -36.97
C SER A 104 25.77 11.09 -36.41
N ALA A 105 26.61 12.02 -35.94
CA ALA A 105 26.18 13.19 -35.18
C ALA A 105 26.18 14.50 -35.98
N ALA A 106 27.04 14.64 -36.98
CA ALA A 106 27.39 15.95 -37.56
C ALA A 106 26.20 16.70 -38.18
N GLY A 107 25.21 15.99 -38.74
CA GLY A 107 24.02 16.60 -39.34
C GLY A 107 23.08 17.26 -38.31
N PHE A 108 23.20 16.87 -37.04
CA PHE A 108 22.34 17.35 -35.94
C PHE A 108 23.03 18.42 -35.08
N LEU A 109 24.34 18.62 -35.27
CA LEU A 109 25.15 19.59 -34.52
C LEU A 109 25.32 20.85 -35.35
N ARG A 110 24.58 21.89 -35.00
CA ARG A 110 24.60 23.19 -35.67
C ARG A 110 25.77 24.03 -35.18
N VAL A 111 26.50 24.65 -36.10
CA VAL A 111 27.53 25.65 -35.79
C VAL A 111 27.09 26.96 -36.43
N ARG A 112 26.63 27.88 -35.59
CA ARG A 112 26.25 29.24 -35.99
C ARG A 112 27.28 30.24 -35.48
N ARG A 113 27.41 31.38 -36.15
CA ARG A 113 28.04 32.58 -35.57
C ARG A 113 27.19 33.12 -34.40
N SER A 114 27.26 32.46 -33.25
CA SER A 114 26.56 32.80 -32.03
C SER A 114 27.54 32.89 -30.84
N GLY A 115 27.22 33.71 -29.84
CA GLY A 115 28.05 33.87 -28.64
C GLY A 115 29.46 34.41 -28.92
N LEU A 116 30.49 33.81 -28.32
CA LEU A 116 31.89 34.20 -28.51
C LEU A 116 32.39 34.02 -29.96
N ALA A 117 31.71 33.24 -30.80
CA ALA A 117 32.04 33.15 -32.22
C ALA A 117 31.69 34.44 -33.01
N ILE A 118 30.90 35.36 -32.42
CA ILE A 118 30.57 36.65 -33.04
C ILE A 118 31.78 37.59 -33.05
N SER A 119 32.65 37.51 -32.03
CA SER A 119 33.85 38.36 -31.94
C SER A 119 35.04 37.82 -32.74
N THR A 120 34.95 36.59 -33.25
CA THR A 120 35.98 36.00 -34.10
C THR A 120 35.76 36.38 -35.56
N ASN A 121 36.77 36.96 -36.20
CA ASN A 121 36.73 37.34 -37.63
C ASN A 121 36.87 36.12 -38.58
N GLN A 122 36.61 34.91 -38.08
CA GLN A 122 36.79 33.67 -38.83
C GLN A 122 35.55 33.34 -39.66
N PHE A 123 35.77 32.83 -40.88
CA PHE A 123 34.71 32.44 -41.79
C PHE A 123 34.00 31.18 -41.27
N VAL A 124 32.68 31.25 -41.12
CA VAL A 124 31.83 30.10 -40.74
C VAL A 124 31.07 29.68 -41.98
N ASP A 125 31.16 28.39 -42.33
CA ASP A 125 30.46 27.83 -43.48
C ASP A 125 28.93 27.94 -43.28
N ILE A 126 28.25 28.48 -44.28
CA ILE A 126 26.80 28.67 -44.30
C ILE A 126 26.06 27.33 -44.21
N LEU A 127 26.68 26.25 -44.70
CA LEU A 127 26.16 24.88 -44.64
C LEU A 127 26.28 24.24 -43.25
N ASP A 128 27.18 24.72 -42.39
CA ASP A 128 27.28 24.28 -40.99
C ASP A 128 26.06 24.78 -40.16
N ASP A 129 25.34 25.77 -40.68
CA ASP A 129 24.06 26.29 -40.19
C ASP A 129 22.84 25.61 -40.85
N THR A 130 23.00 24.41 -41.41
CA THR A 130 21.92 23.59 -42.03
C THR A 130 21.95 22.13 -41.57
N ARG A 131 20.85 21.38 -41.73
CA ARG A 131 20.82 19.92 -41.49
C ARG A 131 21.56 19.10 -42.55
N ILE A 132 22.11 19.74 -43.58
CA ILE A 132 22.89 19.06 -44.61
C ILE A 132 24.10 18.42 -43.93
N HIS A 133 24.28 17.12 -44.14
CA HIS A 133 25.41 16.40 -43.58
C HIS A 133 26.70 16.76 -44.34
N PRO A 134 27.88 16.87 -43.68
CA PRO A 134 29.14 17.22 -44.35
C PRO A 134 29.55 16.32 -45.53
N GLU A 135 29.05 15.07 -45.58
CA GLU A 135 29.26 14.18 -46.73
C GLU A 135 28.59 14.67 -48.03
N SER A 136 27.58 15.52 -47.89
CA SER A 136 26.73 16.03 -48.97
C SER A 136 27.00 17.52 -49.26
N TYR A 137 28.05 18.13 -48.67
CA TYR A 137 28.40 19.53 -48.93
C TYR A 137 28.79 19.77 -50.39
N ALA A 138 29.60 18.89 -50.98
CA ALA A 138 29.93 18.97 -52.39
C ALA A 138 28.67 18.91 -53.27
N LEU A 139 27.73 18.02 -52.94
CA LEU A 139 26.46 17.88 -53.65
C LEU A 139 25.57 19.13 -53.53
N ALA A 140 25.51 19.73 -52.33
CA ALA A 140 24.75 20.95 -52.10
C ALA A 140 25.36 22.15 -52.83
N GLN A 141 26.68 22.25 -52.88
CA GLN A 141 27.40 23.27 -53.63
C GLN A 141 27.19 23.12 -55.14
N GLU A 142 27.28 21.91 -55.69
CA GLU A 142 26.98 21.62 -57.10
C GLU A 142 25.55 22.04 -57.46
N MET A 143 24.56 21.58 -56.69
CA MET A 143 23.16 21.95 -56.90
C MET A 143 22.95 23.46 -56.83
N ALA A 144 23.53 24.13 -55.82
CA ALA A 144 23.41 25.57 -55.67
C ALA A 144 24.00 26.33 -56.88
N LYS A 145 25.16 25.89 -57.37
CA LYS A 145 25.81 26.48 -58.55
C LYS A 145 24.95 26.29 -59.81
N ASP A 146 24.41 25.10 -60.04
CA ASP A 146 23.60 24.81 -61.22
C ASP A 146 22.30 25.63 -61.23
N ILE A 147 21.63 25.75 -60.07
CA ILE A 147 20.43 26.57 -59.93
C ILE A 147 20.77 28.05 -60.15
N TYR A 148 21.88 28.53 -59.58
CA TYR A 148 22.29 29.92 -59.73
C TYR A 148 22.65 30.27 -61.19
N LYS A 149 23.37 29.38 -61.89
CA LYS A 149 23.65 29.51 -63.33
C LYS A 149 22.38 29.58 -64.15
N ALA A 150 21.40 28.71 -63.87
CA ALA A 150 20.12 28.72 -64.57
C ALA A 150 19.32 30.03 -64.33
N ILE A 151 19.52 30.71 -63.20
CA ILE A 151 18.88 31.99 -62.89
C ILE A 151 19.55 33.15 -63.65
N ILE A 152 20.88 33.16 -63.72
CA ILE A 152 21.64 34.28 -64.32
C ILE A 152 21.70 34.15 -65.85
N GLY A 153 21.72 32.92 -66.38
CA GLY A 153 21.83 32.68 -67.81
C GLY A 153 23.20 33.05 -68.41
N ASP A 154 24.23 33.15 -67.56
CA ASP A 154 25.62 33.37 -67.95
C ASP A 154 26.47 32.16 -67.56
N ASP A 155 27.23 31.64 -68.53
CA ASP A 155 28.13 30.52 -68.36
C ASP A 155 29.48 30.94 -67.76
N ASN A 156 29.81 32.24 -67.77
CA ASN A 156 31.05 32.82 -67.25
C ASN A 156 30.83 33.48 -65.88
N LEU A 157 30.44 32.69 -64.88
CA LEU A 157 30.44 33.18 -63.50
C LEU A 157 31.88 33.33 -62.99
N ASP A 158 32.18 34.46 -62.37
CA ASP A 158 33.45 34.67 -61.67
C ASP A 158 33.59 33.67 -60.51
N GLU A 159 34.82 33.30 -60.13
CA GLU A 159 35.07 32.33 -59.05
C GLU A 159 34.40 32.75 -57.73
N ASP A 160 34.34 34.05 -57.46
CA ASP A 160 33.68 34.63 -56.28
C ASP A 160 32.15 34.42 -56.30
N ASP A 161 31.50 34.57 -57.47
CA ASP A 161 30.06 34.34 -57.64
C ASP A 161 29.69 32.86 -57.45
N VAL A 162 30.59 31.97 -57.87
CA VAL A 162 30.46 30.52 -57.71
C VAL A 162 30.61 30.10 -56.25
N GLU A 163 31.46 30.79 -55.48
CA GLU A 163 31.64 30.56 -54.03
C GLU A 163 30.46 31.11 -53.21
N MET A 164 29.90 32.26 -53.61
CA MET A 164 28.75 32.90 -52.96
C MET A 164 27.38 32.42 -53.46
N ALA A 165 27.33 31.44 -54.37
CA ALA A 165 26.07 30.94 -54.95
C ALA A 165 25.01 30.53 -53.91
N ILE A 166 25.43 29.95 -52.77
CA ILE A 166 24.52 29.56 -51.68
C ILE A 166 23.89 30.77 -51.00
N GLU A 167 24.66 31.84 -50.79
CA GLU A 167 24.19 33.07 -50.16
C GLU A 167 23.18 33.78 -51.07
N HIS A 168 23.50 33.89 -52.36
CA HIS A 168 22.58 34.47 -53.36
C HIS A 168 21.27 33.68 -53.52
N LEU A 169 21.29 32.37 -53.35
CA LEU A 169 20.08 31.54 -53.37
C LEU A 169 19.22 31.72 -52.12
N ARG A 170 19.83 31.90 -50.95
CA ARG A 170 19.09 32.21 -49.70
C ARG A 170 18.35 33.54 -49.81
N ASP A 171 18.92 34.51 -50.52
CA ASP A 171 18.27 35.80 -50.79
C ASP A 171 17.10 35.70 -51.80
N LYS A 172 17.03 34.62 -52.59
CA LYS A 172 16.02 34.38 -53.64
C LYS A 172 15.25 33.06 -53.44
N PRO A 173 14.43 32.93 -52.38
CA PRO A 173 13.74 31.68 -52.04
C PRO A 173 12.66 31.26 -53.05
N SER A 174 12.18 32.17 -53.90
CA SER A 174 11.19 31.87 -54.95
C SER A 174 11.76 30.94 -56.03
N ALA A 175 13.03 31.11 -56.38
CA ALA A 175 13.68 30.29 -57.42
C ALA A 175 13.85 28.84 -56.97
N LEU A 176 14.19 28.63 -55.69
CA LEU A 176 14.26 27.31 -55.09
C LEU A 176 12.89 26.62 -55.05
N LYS A 177 11.79 27.35 -54.81
CA LYS A 177 10.44 26.78 -54.79
C LYS A 177 10.06 26.16 -56.13
N SER A 178 10.29 26.88 -57.24
CA SER A 178 9.95 26.43 -58.59
C SER A 178 10.86 25.34 -59.15
N PHE A 179 12.04 25.14 -58.57
CA PHE A 179 13.00 24.13 -59.03
C PHE A 179 12.47 22.70 -58.78
N SER A 180 12.36 21.88 -59.83
CA SER A 180 11.99 20.47 -59.70
C SER A 180 13.24 19.63 -59.43
N VAL A 181 13.22 18.94 -58.29
CA VAL A 181 14.34 18.10 -57.85
C VAL A 181 14.37 16.78 -58.62
N GLU A 182 13.20 16.25 -59.01
CA GLU A 182 13.10 15.01 -59.78
C GLU A 182 13.77 15.13 -61.14
N HIS A 183 13.54 16.24 -61.84
CA HIS A 183 14.14 16.45 -63.16
C HIS A 183 15.66 16.56 -63.04
N TYR A 184 16.14 17.36 -62.09
CA TYR A 184 17.58 17.50 -61.84
C TYR A 184 18.24 16.16 -61.44
N ALA A 185 17.58 15.36 -60.61
CA ALA A 185 18.08 14.05 -60.22
C ALA A 185 18.14 13.08 -61.41
N GLY A 186 17.18 13.18 -62.35
CA GLY A 186 17.20 12.44 -63.61
C GLY A 186 18.35 12.86 -64.53
N ASP A 187 18.53 14.17 -64.72
CA ASP A 187 19.54 14.73 -65.63
C ASP A 187 20.97 14.48 -65.14
N THR A 188 21.17 14.43 -63.83
CA THR A 188 22.48 14.18 -63.20
C THR A 188 22.75 12.69 -62.89
N ASP A 189 21.83 11.79 -63.25
CA ASP A 189 21.86 10.34 -62.94
C ASP A 189 22.01 10.06 -61.42
N ARG A 190 21.35 10.88 -60.59
CA ARG A 190 21.40 10.86 -59.12
C ARG A 190 20.06 10.54 -58.48
N ILE A 191 19.20 9.80 -59.18
CA ILE A 191 17.87 9.39 -58.69
C ILE A 191 17.96 8.69 -57.32
N PHE A 192 19.01 7.92 -57.07
CA PHE A 192 19.26 7.25 -55.78
C PHE A 192 19.51 8.20 -54.58
N LYS A 193 19.69 9.51 -54.83
CA LYS A 193 19.84 10.56 -53.81
C LYS A 193 18.66 11.54 -53.80
N LEU A 194 17.52 11.20 -54.41
CA LEU A 194 16.39 12.11 -54.58
C LEU A 194 15.94 12.76 -53.25
N GLU A 195 15.80 11.97 -52.18
CA GLU A 195 15.42 12.45 -50.85
C GLU A 195 16.49 13.36 -50.23
N THR A 196 17.77 13.08 -50.48
CA THR A 196 18.88 13.93 -50.04
C THR A 196 18.86 15.27 -50.75
N LEU A 197 18.61 15.27 -52.07
CA LEU A 197 18.48 16.48 -52.86
C LEU A 197 17.26 17.31 -52.41
N TYR A 198 16.17 16.64 -52.07
CA TYR A 198 15.00 17.27 -51.46
C TYR A 198 15.31 17.93 -50.12
N GLY A 199 16.02 17.22 -49.23
CA GLY A 199 16.49 17.77 -47.97
C GLY A 199 17.41 18.97 -48.15
N ILE A 200 18.35 18.90 -49.11
CA ILE A 200 19.23 20.02 -49.47
C ILE A 200 18.41 21.22 -49.94
N LYS A 201 17.45 21.03 -50.86
CA LYS A 201 16.57 22.12 -51.33
C LYS A 201 15.85 22.81 -50.16
N LEU A 202 15.25 22.04 -49.25
CA LEU A 202 14.52 22.59 -48.10
C LEU A 202 15.46 23.37 -47.16
N GLU A 203 16.64 22.84 -46.89
CA GLU A 203 17.63 23.47 -46.01
C GLU A 203 18.32 24.70 -46.63
N LEU A 204 18.48 24.73 -47.96
CA LEU A 204 18.93 25.91 -48.69
C LEU A 204 17.86 27.01 -48.69
N MET A 205 16.57 26.64 -48.71
CA MET A 205 15.47 27.61 -48.58
C MET A 205 15.39 28.20 -47.16
N GLN A 206 15.45 27.35 -46.13
CA GLN A 206 15.45 27.77 -44.73
C GLN A 206 16.23 26.78 -43.88
N GLY A 207 17.47 27.15 -43.52
CA GLY A 207 18.35 26.31 -42.70
C GLY A 207 17.79 26.06 -41.30
N PHE A 208 17.80 24.80 -40.87
CA PHE A 208 17.27 24.35 -39.57
C PHE A 208 15.86 24.89 -39.27
N GLN A 209 14.93 24.76 -40.22
CA GLN A 209 13.53 25.10 -39.99
C GLN A 209 12.95 24.31 -38.80
N GLU A 210 12.15 24.97 -37.95
CA GLU A 210 11.46 24.33 -36.81
C GLU A 210 10.32 23.45 -37.33
N TRP A 211 10.36 22.16 -37.00
CA TRP A 211 9.39 21.16 -37.47
C TRP A 211 8.45 20.69 -36.37
N ARG A 212 8.70 21.06 -35.11
CA ARG A 212 7.80 20.73 -34.01
C ARG A 212 6.50 21.52 -34.14
N ASN A 213 5.47 20.98 -33.49
CA ASN A 213 4.22 21.71 -33.30
C ASN A 213 4.51 23.05 -32.62
N LYS A 214 3.78 24.07 -33.03
CA LYS A 214 3.85 25.38 -32.39
C LYS A 214 3.46 25.21 -30.92
N TYR A 215 4.14 25.93 -30.04
CA TYR A 215 3.77 25.95 -28.63
C TYR A 215 2.33 26.47 -28.48
N GLU A 216 1.52 25.71 -27.75
CA GLU A 216 0.14 26.04 -27.40
C GLU A 216 0.06 26.28 -25.90
N ASP A 217 -0.65 27.32 -25.50
CA ASP A 217 -0.93 27.59 -24.09
C ASP A 217 -1.91 26.53 -23.55
N LEU A 218 -1.84 26.29 -22.24
CA LEU A 218 -2.68 25.31 -21.56
C LEU A 218 -4.16 25.56 -21.85
N ASN A 219 -4.90 24.49 -22.14
CA ASN A 219 -6.34 24.58 -22.26
C ASN A 219 -6.96 24.84 -20.88
N GLN A 220 -8.17 25.41 -20.87
CA GLN A 220 -8.91 25.72 -19.64
C GLN A 220 -9.15 24.48 -18.76
N ASP A 221 -9.30 23.30 -19.39
CA ASP A 221 -9.46 22.02 -18.69
C ASP A 221 -8.15 21.58 -18.01
N GLU A 222 -7.01 21.80 -18.67
CA GLU A 222 -5.69 21.46 -18.14
C GLU A 222 -5.30 22.42 -17.02
N GLU A 223 -5.60 23.72 -17.16
CA GLU A 223 -5.41 24.72 -16.11
C GLU A 223 -6.23 24.36 -14.87
N PHE A 224 -7.49 23.97 -15.07
CA PHE A 224 -8.37 23.50 -14.00
C PHE A 224 -7.82 22.26 -13.30
N TYR A 225 -7.35 21.26 -14.05
CA TYR A 225 -6.72 20.06 -13.49
C TYR A 225 -5.45 20.39 -12.70
N LEU A 226 -4.59 21.27 -13.21
CA LEU A 226 -3.33 21.63 -12.55
C LEU A 226 -3.53 22.31 -11.19
N ILE A 227 -4.61 23.08 -11.04
CA ILE A 227 -4.93 23.81 -9.80
C ILE A 227 -5.78 22.97 -8.83
N SER A 228 -6.77 22.25 -9.36
CA SER A 228 -7.70 21.49 -8.52
C SER A 228 -7.23 20.06 -8.21
N GLY A 229 -6.41 19.48 -9.08
CA GLY A 229 -6.08 18.05 -9.05
C GLY A 229 -7.22 17.13 -9.47
N GLU A 230 -8.38 17.69 -9.87
CA GLU A 230 -9.59 16.96 -10.20
C GLU A 230 -9.71 16.76 -11.71
N THR A 231 -10.01 15.52 -12.14
CA THR A 231 -10.28 15.19 -13.55
C THR A 231 -11.78 15.25 -13.82
N ASP A 232 -12.16 15.24 -15.11
CA ASP A 232 -13.57 15.12 -15.50
C ASP A 232 -14.19 13.78 -15.00
N ASP A 233 -13.37 12.77 -14.69
CA ASP A 233 -13.83 11.51 -14.09
C ASP A 233 -14.17 11.64 -12.60
N THR A 234 -13.39 12.43 -11.85
CA THR A 234 -13.60 12.61 -10.40
C THR A 234 -14.63 13.70 -10.11
N LEU A 235 -14.53 14.83 -10.82
CA LEU A 235 -15.39 15.99 -10.71
C LEU A 235 -15.92 16.41 -12.08
N GLY A 236 -16.71 15.53 -12.69
CA GLY A 236 -17.44 15.81 -13.92
C GLY A 236 -18.86 16.33 -13.66
N GLU A 237 -19.47 16.91 -14.70
CA GLU A 237 -20.90 17.19 -14.68
C GLU A 237 -21.69 15.90 -14.39
N GLY A 238 -22.68 16.01 -13.52
CA GLY A 238 -23.52 14.91 -13.09
C GLY A 238 -22.90 13.93 -12.09
N ARG A 239 -21.65 14.13 -11.63
CA ARG A 239 -21.09 13.35 -10.52
C ARG A 239 -21.69 13.78 -9.18
N THR A 240 -21.85 12.83 -8.26
CA THR A 240 -22.30 13.11 -6.90
C THR A 240 -21.11 13.43 -6.00
N VAL A 241 -21.15 14.56 -5.31
CA VAL A 241 -20.09 15.09 -4.46
C VAL A 241 -20.64 15.51 -3.10
N GLN A 242 -19.79 15.48 -2.07
CA GLN A 242 -20.12 16.05 -0.77
C GLN A 242 -19.64 17.51 -0.69
N ALA A 243 -20.52 18.38 -0.22
CA ALA A 243 -20.25 19.80 -0.10
C ALA A 243 -20.60 20.30 1.30
N THR A 244 -19.67 20.96 1.97
CA THR A 244 -19.88 21.56 3.29
C THR A 244 -20.30 23.01 3.14
N VAL A 245 -21.43 23.39 3.70
CA VAL A 245 -21.98 24.76 3.64
C VAL A 245 -21.08 25.70 4.45
N ARG A 246 -20.53 26.73 3.79
CA ARG A 246 -19.67 27.75 4.42
C ARG A 246 -20.44 29.00 4.76
N LYS A 247 -21.34 29.43 3.86
CA LYS A 247 -22.13 30.66 4.03
C LYS A 247 -23.48 30.50 3.37
N VAL A 248 -24.54 30.86 4.08
CA VAL A 248 -25.92 30.81 3.55
C VAL A 248 -26.44 32.22 3.33
N GLN A 249 -27.05 32.46 2.17
CA GLN A 249 -27.81 33.65 1.82
C GLN A 249 -29.24 33.22 1.43
N PRO A 250 -30.23 34.12 1.43
CA PRO A 250 -31.62 33.76 1.13
C PRO A 250 -31.82 33.02 -0.20
N GLN A 251 -31.05 33.39 -1.22
CA GLN A 251 -31.16 32.89 -2.60
C GLN A 251 -30.03 31.94 -3.03
N ARG A 252 -28.95 31.83 -2.26
CA ARG A 252 -27.81 30.95 -2.57
C ARG A 252 -27.05 30.51 -1.32
N ALA A 253 -26.49 29.32 -1.35
CA ALA A 253 -25.51 28.85 -0.40
C ALA A 253 -24.14 28.69 -1.09
N ILE A 254 -23.09 29.14 -0.39
CA ILE A 254 -21.70 28.95 -0.78
C ILE A 254 -21.19 27.74 0.00
N CYS A 255 -20.77 26.72 -0.72
CA CYS A 255 -20.28 25.47 -0.17
C CYS A 255 -18.80 25.29 -0.52
N SER A 256 -18.10 24.49 0.27
CA SER A 256 -16.74 24.03 0.01
C SER A 256 -16.80 22.55 -0.33
N LEU A 257 -16.21 22.16 -1.45
CA LEU A 257 -15.98 20.75 -1.76
C LEU A 257 -14.75 20.23 -1.00
N GLU A 258 -14.59 18.91 -0.96
CA GLU A 258 -13.40 18.25 -0.37
C GLU A 258 -12.12 18.60 -1.12
N SER A 259 -12.22 18.82 -2.44
CA SER A 259 -11.13 19.30 -3.30
C SER A 259 -10.69 20.73 -3.02
N GLY A 260 -11.37 21.44 -2.11
CA GLY A 260 -11.13 22.86 -1.82
C GLY A 260 -11.77 23.83 -2.80
N LEU A 261 -12.45 23.34 -3.85
CA LEU A 261 -13.19 24.16 -4.79
C LEU A 261 -14.44 24.78 -4.17
N THR A 262 -14.85 25.92 -4.71
CA THR A 262 -16.04 26.64 -4.25
C THR A 262 -17.29 26.14 -4.97
N GLY A 263 -18.19 25.53 -4.21
CA GLY A 263 -19.51 25.11 -4.65
C GLY A 263 -20.53 26.23 -4.52
N MET A 264 -21.37 26.40 -5.54
CA MET A 264 -22.50 27.32 -5.56
C MET A 264 -23.79 26.51 -5.64
N LEU A 265 -24.62 26.63 -4.61
CA LEU A 265 -25.95 26.03 -4.56
C LEU A 265 -27.00 27.13 -4.60
N THR A 266 -27.84 27.15 -5.64
CA THR A 266 -28.93 28.14 -5.75
C THR A 266 -30.17 27.64 -4.99
N ARG A 267 -31.08 28.57 -4.68
CA ARG A 267 -32.36 28.24 -4.04
C ARG A 267 -33.14 27.23 -4.88
N GLU A 268 -33.18 27.45 -6.19
CA GLU A 268 -33.91 26.62 -7.12
C GLU A 268 -33.33 25.21 -7.15
N ASP A 269 -32.01 25.06 -7.02
CA ASP A 269 -31.31 23.78 -7.13
C ASP A 269 -31.25 23.00 -5.79
N TYR A 270 -31.84 23.50 -4.69
CA TYR A 270 -31.84 22.81 -3.40
C TYR A 270 -32.95 21.76 -3.24
N SER A 271 -34.18 22.04 -3.70
CA SER A 271 -35.33 21.16 -3.47
C SER A 271 -36.36 21.27 -4.59
N ASP A 272 -37.05 20.17 -4.86
CA ASP A 272 -38.16 20.10 -5.84
C ASP A 272 -39.47 20.72 -5.30
N ASP A 273 -39.52 21.02 -4.00
CA ASP A 273 -40.69 21.61 -3.37
C ASP A 273 -40.84 23.08 -3.80
N ARG A 274 -41.95 23.40 -4.48
CA ARG A 274 -42.33 24.77 -4.90
C ARG A 274 -42.68 25.73 -3.74
N ARG A 275 -42.35 25.37 -2.50
CA ARG A 275 -42.61 26.21 -1.32
C ARG A 275 -41.51 27.25 -1.23
N ASP A 276 -41.88 28.52 -1.39
CA ASP A 276 -40.98 29.68 -1.33
C ASP A 276 -40.44 29.89 0.09
N SER A 277 -39.44 29.11 0.48
CA SER A 277 -38.75 29.18 1.77
C SER A 277 -37.27 29.45 1.54
N ASP A 278 -36.73 30.40 2.29
CA ASP A 278 -35.35 30.84 2.15
C ASP A 278 -34.37 29.74 2.55
N LEU A 279 -33.22 29.68 1.86
CA LEU A 279 -32.19 28.69 2.16
C LEU A 279 -31.70 28.79 3.61
N THR A 280 -31.71 29.99 4.18
CA THR A 280 -31.32 30.27 5.57
C THR A 280 -32.20 29.57 6.62
N GLU A 281 -33.43 29.20 6.26
CA GLU A 281 -34.33 28.45 7.16
C GLU A 281 -34.05 26.94 7.14
N LYS A 282 -33.46 26.46 6.04
CA LYS A 282 -33.26 25.01 5.78
C LYS A 282 -31.81 24.56 5.94
N LEU A 283 -30.85 25.46 5.74
CA LEU A 283 -29.42 25.19 5.77
C LEU A 283 -28.74 26.05 6.83
N ARG A 284 -27.77 25.47 7.51
CA ARG A 284 -26.89 26.14 8.47
C ARG A 284 -25.44 26.02 8.02
N GLU A 285 -24.63 26.97 8.45
CA GLU A 285 -23.19 26.90 8.22
C GLU A 285 -22.61 25.68 8.96
N GLY A 286 -21.80 24.89 8.25
CA GLY A 286 -21.26 23.62 8.73
C GLY A 286 -22.04 22.38 8.31
N ASP A 287 -23.24 22.53 7.73
CA ASP A 287 -24.00 21.38 7.22
C ASP A 287 -23.27 20.72 6.04
N VAL A 288 -23.27 19.38 6.01
CA VAL A 288 -22.72 18.59 4.90
C VAL A 288 -23.86 18.10 4.02
N LEU A 289 -23.82 18.46 2.74
CA LEU A 289 -24.84 18.12 1.76
C LEU A 289 -24.28 17.17 0.70
N THR A 290 -25.08 16.17 0.35
CA THR A 290 -24.83 15.32 -0.83
C THR A 290 -25.51 15.96 -2.02
N CYS A 291 -24.73 16.44 -2.97
CA CYS A 291 -25.23 17.15 -4.14
C CYS A 291 -24.60 16.61 -5.41
N LYS A 292 -25.23 16.86 -6.55
CA LYS A 292 -24.74 16.50 -7.86
C LYS A 292 -24.15 17.73 -8.54
N VAL A 293 -23.06 17.55 -9.27
CA VAL A 293 -22.47 18.63 -10.07
C VAL A 293 -23.41 18.93 -11.24
N LYS A 294 -23.83 20.19 -11.37
CA LYS A 294 -24.70 20.65 -12.46
C LYS A 294 -23.88 21.17 -13.63
N SER A 295 -22.89 22.01 -13.34
CA SER A 295 -21.94 22.53 -14.32
C SER A 295 -20.71 23.09 -13.62
N ILE A 296 -19.59 23.19 -14.35
CA ILE A 296 -18.32 23.67 -13.82
C ILE A 296 -17.87 24.89 -14.64
N LEU A 297 -17.77 26.05 -13.98
CA LEU A 297 -17.14 27.23 -14.55
C LEU A 297 -15.65 27.19 -14.30
N LYS A 298 -14.92 26.55 -15.21
CA LYS A 298 -13.47 26.32 -15.10
C LYS A 298 -12.65 27.62 -15.01
N ASN A 299 -13.11 28.72 -15.64
CA ASN A 299 -12.43 30.04 -15.61
C ASN A 299 -12.46 30.74 -14.24
N ARG A 300 -13.43 30.38 -13.40
CA ARG A 300 -13.62 30.98 -12.07
C ARG A 300 -13.41 29.96 -10.95
N TYR A 301 -13.07 28.72 -11.29
CA TYR A 301 -12.93 27.62 -10.34
C TYR A 301 -14.17 27.44 -9.46
N GLN A 302 -15.36 27.61 -10.08
CA GLN A 302 -16.65 27.54 -9.41
C GLN A 302 -17.47 26.35 -9.93
N VAL A 303 -18.00 25.57 -9.00
CA VAL A 303 -18.79 24.38 -9.29
C VAL A 303 -20.24 24.67 -8.91
N PHE A 304 -21.17 24.56 -9.86
CA PHE A 304 -22.60 24.67 -9.56
C PHE A 304 -23.13 23.32 -9.12
N LEU A 305 -23.85 23.30 -8.00
CA LEU A 305 -24.37 22.09 -7.36
C LEU A 305 -25.89 22.08 -7.39
N THR A 306 -26.46 20.88 -7.51
CA THR A 306 -27.91 20.61 -7.32
C THR A 306 -28.09 19.53 -6.27
N CYS A 307 -29.00 19.75 -5.33
CA CYS A 307 -29.38 18.77 -4.32
C CYS A 307 -30.86 18.37 -4.48
N ARG A 308 -31.49 18.70 -5.62
CA ARG A 308 -32.85 18.26 -5.96
C ARG A 308 -32.93 16.74 -5.96
N GLU A 309 -34.01 16.22 -5.39
CA GLU A 309 -34.23 14.78 -5.25
C GLU A 309 -34.33 14.11 -6.63
N LYS A 310 -34.94 14.77 -7.61
CA LYS A 310 -34.98 14.29 -9.00
C LYS A 310 -33.59 14.18 -9.62
N ASP A 311 -32.71 15.16 -9.42
CA ASP A 311 -31.39 15.19 -10.06
C ASP A 311 -30.42 14.20 -9.42
N VAL A 312 -30.49 14.07 -8.08
CA VAL A 312 -29.68 13.12 -7.30
C VAL A 312 -30.11 11.68 -7.56
N ARG A 313 -31.41 11.40 -7.75
CA ARG A 313 -31.91 10.07 -8.12
C ARG A 313 -31.68 9.72 -9.58
N ASN A 314 -31.61 10.71 -10.45
CA ASN A 314 -31.41 10.48 -11.87
C ASN A 314 -29.95 10.07 -12.13
N ASN A 315 -29.67 8.78 -12.10
CA ASN A 315 -28.36 8.19 -12.40
C ASN A 315 -28.02 8.20 -13.90
N GLY A 316 -28.50 9.18 -14.68
CA GLY A 316 -28.28 9.25 -16.13
C GLY A 316 -26.81 9.34 -16.59
N HIS A 317 -25.85 9.54 -15.68
CA HIS A 317 -24.41 9.42 -15.97
C HIS A 317 -23.86 7.99 -15.82
N LEU A 318 -24.65 7.06 -15.26
CA LEU A 318 -24.48 5.63 -15.47
C LEU A 318 -25.32 5.17 -16.69
N ASN A 319 -25.50 6.04 -17.69
CA ASN A 319 -25.69 5.52 -19.03
C ASN A 319 -24.40 4.77 -19.36
N VAL A 320 -24.40 3.46 -19.14
CA VAL A 320 -24.07 2.43 -20.13
C VAL A 320 -23.30 2.95 -21.35
N GLU A 321 -22.18 3.63 -21.14
CA GLU A 321 -21.20 3.84 -22.20
C GLU A 321 -20.42 2.54 -22.28
N ASN A 322 -20.99 1.61 -23.05
CA ASN A 322 -20.38 0.35 -23.45
C ASN A 322 -19.85 -0.50 -22.28
N LEU A 323 -20.76 -1.08 -21.50
CA LEU A 323 -20.38 -2.34 -20.85
C LEU A 323 -19.98 -3.30 -21.98
N ASP A 324 -18.72 -3.73 -21.97
CA ASP A 324 -18.18 -4.72 -22.90
C ASP A 324 -19.17 -5.91 -22.95
N PRO A 325 -19.51 -6.47 -24.13
CA PRO A 325 -20.24 -7.73 -24.22
C PRO A 325 -19.68 -8.87 -23.35
N TYR A 326 -18.39 -8.80 -22.98
CA TYR A 326 -17.71 -9.72 -22.06
C TYR A 326 -17.68 -9.24 -20.59
N TYR A 327 -18.16 -8.04 -20.29
CA TYR A 327 -18.38 -7.56 -18.93
C TYR A 327 -19.59 -8.26 -18.33
N HIS A 328 -19.33 -9.33 -17.59
CA HIS A 328 -20.32 -9.97 -16.75
C HIS A 328 -20.29 -9.31 -15.37
N GLU A 329 -21.32 -8.55 -15.03
CA GLU A 329 -21.48 -7.89 -13.72
C GLU A 329 -21.77 -8.89 -12.57
N GLU A 330 -21.46 -10.17 -12.77
CA GLU A 330 -21.80 -11.27 -11.86
C GLU A 330 -20.55 -12.04 -11.45
N GLN A 331 -19.96 -11.64 -10.32
CA GLN A 331 -19.35 -12.58 -9.36
C GLN A 331 -18.97 -11.96 -8.01
N SER A 332 -18.62 -10.67 -7.96
CA SER A 332 -18.13 -10.08 -6.69
C SER A 332 -19.23 -9.77 -5.67
N SER A 333 -20.41 -9.32 -6.12
CA SER A 333 -21.50 -8.91 -5.20
C SER A 333 -22.18 -10.10 -4.51
N LEU A 334 -22.41 -11.20 -5.22
CA LEU A 334 -23.01 -12.41 -4.67
C LEU A 334 -22.07 -13.16 -3.72
N GLU A 335 -20.77 -13.19 -4.01
CA GLU A 335 -19.78 -13.79 -3.11
C GLU A 335 -19.62 -12.98 -1.82
N ASP A 336 -19.59 -11.65 -1.90
CA ASP A 336 -19.54 -10.78 -0.73
C ASP A 336 -20.82 -10.84 0.12
N GLU A 337 -21.99 -10.92 -0.51
CA GLU A 337 -23.27 -11.09 0.19
C GLU A 337 -23.41 -12.48 0.81
N GLN A 338 -23.01 -13.54 0.10
CA GLN A 338 -23.00 -14.91 0.63
C GLN A 338 -21.97 -15.07 1.75
N GLU A 339 -20.80 -14.42 1.65
CA GLU A 339 -19.79 -14.46 2.69
C GLU A 339 -20.23 -13.65 3.92
N LYS A 340 -20.87 -12.50 3.74
CA LYS A 340 -21.53 -11.77 4.85
C LYS A 340 -22.64 -12.60 5.47
N ALA A 341 -23.48 -13.26 4.67
CA ALA A 341 -24.56 -14.12 5.18
C ALA A 341 -24.01 -15.34 5.92
N ARG A 342 -22.94 -15.96 5.41
CA ARG A 342 -22.23 -17.07 6.06
C ARG A 342 -21.61 -16.63 7.37
N LYS A 343 -20.88 -15.50 7.39
CA LYS A 343 -20.30 -14.91 8.60
C LYS A 343 -21.38 -14.53 9.60
N ALA A 344 -22.50 -13.95 9.17
CA ALA A 344 -23.64 -13.61 10.03
C ALA A 344 -24.33 -14.86 10.61
N LYS A 345 -24.48 -15.92 9.81
CA LYS A 345 -25.04 -17.21 10.24
C LYS A 345 -24.11 -17.94 11.22
N GLU A 346 -22.80 -17.86 11.01
CA GLU A 346 -21.78 -18.36 11.95
C GLU A 346 -21.78 -17.54 13.26
N LEU A 347 -21.90 -16.21 13.18
CA LEU A 347 -22.00 -15.34 14.35
C LEU A 347 -23.29 -15.60 15.13
N ALA A 348 -24.40 -15.87 14.45
CA ALA A 348 -25.68 -16.23 15.05
C ALA A 348 -25.66 -17.64 15.67
N ALA A 349 -24.85 -18.55 15.13
CA ALA A 349 -24.66 -19.89 15.70
C ALA A 349 -23.82 -19.86 16.99
N LYS A 350 -22.90 -18.90 17.13
CA LYS A 350 -22.13 -18.68 18.36
C LYS A 350 -23.05 -18.13 19.45
N ARG A 351 -23.49 -19.00 20.37
CA ARG A 351 -24.37 -18.70 21.52
C ARG A 351 -23.76 -17.76 22.59
N PHE A 352 -22.69 -17.02 22.28
CA PHE A 352 -22.03 -16.08 23.19
C PHE A 352 -21.67 -14.79 22.45
N LYS A 353 -21.61 -13.67 23.16
CA LYS A 353 -21.17 -12.39 22.59
C LYS A 353 -19.64 -12.30 22.64
N PRO A 354 -18.93 -12.16 21.49
CA PRO A 354 -17.48 -11.98 21.47
C PRO A 354 -17.04 -10.77 22.32
N ARG A 355 -15.87 -10.86 22.94
CA ARG A 355 -15.34 -9.90 23.91
C ARG A 355 -14.00 -9.33 23.42
N MET A 356 -13.75 -8.06 23.73
CA MET A 356 -12.49 -7.38 23.41
C MET A 356 -11.55 -7.44 24.61
N ILE A 357 -11.06 -8.64 24.94
CA ILE A 357 -10.15 -8.88 26.07
C ILE A 357 -8.82 -9.37 25.49
N VAL A 358 -7.74 -8.64 25.77
CA VAL A 358 -6.38 -9.00 25.33
C VAL A 358 -5.70 -9.71 26.49
N HIS A 359 -5.67 -11.05 26.45
CA HIS A 359 -4.99 -11.86 27.46
C HIS A 359 -4.54 -13.20 26.86
N PRO A 360 -3.34 -13.72 27.14
CA PRO A 360 -2.82 -14.95 26.53
C PRO A 360 -3.72 -16.18 26.76
N ARG A 361 -4.39 -16.24 27.92
CA ARG A 361 -5.31 -17.32 28.29
C ARG A 361 -6.77 -17.05 27.92
N PHE A 362 -7.08 -15.98 27.17
CA PHE A 362 -8.46 -15.64 26.79
C PHE A 362 -8.71 -15.87 25.29
N GLN A 363 -9.80 -16.56 24.93
CA GLN A 363 -10.23 -16.71 23.54
C GLN A 363 -11.76 -16.65 23.39
N ASN A 364 -12.23 -16.04 22.31
CA ASN A 364 -13.65 -15.99 21.94
C ASN A 364 -14.09 -17.31 21.28
N ILE A 365 -14.24 -18.36 22.10
CA ILE A 365 -14.62 -19.72 21.67
C ILE A 365 -15.78 -20.28 22.51
N THR A 366 -16.52 -21.22 21.95
CA THR A 366 -17.59 -21.96 22.65
C THR A 366 -17.04 -22.96 23.66
N ALA A 367 -17.92 -23.53 24.50
CA ALA A 367 -17.53 -24.59 25.44
C ALA A 367 -16.97 -25.84 24.72
N ASP A 368 -17.60 -26.24 23.62
CA ASP A 368 -17.22 -27.43 22.86
C ASP A 368 -15.89 -27.21 22.12
N GLU A 369 -15.70 -26.02 21.55
CA GLU A 369 -14.42 -25.63 20.94
C GLU A 369 -13.29 -25.57 21.98
N ALA A 370 -13.56 -25.06 23.18
CA ALA A 370 -12.58 -25.05 24.27
C ALA A 370 -12.18 -26.47 24.72
N MET A 371 -13.14 -27.40 24.79
CA MET A 371 -12.85 -28.80 25.10
C MET A 371 -12.00 -29.46 24.00
N LYS A 372 -12.31 -29.20 22.72
CA LYS A 372 -11.49 -29.67 21.59
C LYS A 372 -10.09 -29.09 21.61
N PHE A 373 -9.95 -27.78 21.85
CA PHE A 373 -8.65 -27.10 21.92
C PHE A 373 -7.77 -27.61 23.06
N LEU A 374 -8.38 -27.98 24.19
CA LEU A 374 -7.65 -28.56 25.31
C LEU A 374 -7.43 -30.08 25.18
N ALA A 375 -8.14 -30.78 24.28
CA ALA A 375 -8.06 -32.23 24.15
C ALA A 375 -6.63 -32.73 23.92
N ASP A 376 -5.86 -32.03 23.07
CA ASP A 376 -4.49 -32.44 22.73
C ASP A 376 -3.42 -31.95 23.72
N LYS A 377 -3.80 -31.14 24.72
CA LYS A 377 -2.87 -30.52 25.68
C LYS A 377 -2.70 -31.31 26.97
N ASP A 378 -1.69 -30.99 27.77
CA ASP A 378 -1.44 -31.68 29.04
C ASP A 378 -2.49 -31.38 30.14
N PRO A 379 -2.74 -32.31 31.08
CA PRO A 379 -3.55 -32.05 32.27
C PRO A 379 -3.03 -30.86 33.09
N GLY A 380 -3.94 -29.96 33.45
CA GLY A 380 -3.66 -28.70 34.13
C GLY A 380 -3.67 -27.47 33.22
N GLU A 381 -3.72 -27.65 31.90
CA GLU A 381 -3.87 -26.54 30.98
C GLU A 381 -5.28 -25.93 31.05
N SER A 382 -5.37 -24.60 31.02
CA SER A 382 -6.62 -23.85 31.12
C SER A 382 -6.80 -22.79 30.03
N ILE A 383 -8.07 -22.45 29.78
CA ILE A 383 -8.48 -21.36 28.90
C ILE A 383 -9.72 -20.65 29.47
N ILE A 384 -9.76 -19.34 29.32
CA ILE A 384 -10.87 -18.47 29.71
C ILE A 384 -11.61 -18.08 28.43
N ARG A 385 -12.94 -18.22 28.48
CA ARG A 385 -13.82 -17.91 27.35
C ARG A 385 -15.03 -17.09 27.78
N PRO A 386 -15.72 -16.42 26.85
CA PRO A 386 -17.00 -15.78 27.12
C PRO A 386 -18.03 -16.79 27.66
N SER A 387 -18.85 -16.37 28.61
CA SER A 387 -19.97 -17.16 29.08
C SER A 387 -21.21 -16.90 28.23
N SER A 388 -22.02 -17.94 28.00
CA SER A 388 -23.36 -17.81 27.41
C SER A 388 -24.36 -17.12 28.37
N ARG A 389 -24.01 -16.98 29.66
CA ARG A 389 -24.84 -16.33 30.68
C ARG A 389 -24.92 -14.81 30.52
N GLY A 390 -24.03 -14.21 29.71
CA GLY A 390 -24.07 -12.79 29.39
C GLY A 390 -22.72 -12.08 29.53
N PRO A 391 -22.68 -10.78 29.26
CA PRO A 391 -21.45 -9.99 29.15
C PRO A 391 -20.73 -9.71 30.48
N SER A 392 -21.33 -10.08 31.62
CA SER A 392 -20.74 -9.93 32.96
C SER A 392 -20.23 -11.26 33.52
N TYR A 393 -20.12 -12.29 32.67
CA TYR A 393 -19.70 -13.63 33.06
C TYR A 393 -18.63 -14.13 32.09
N LEU A 394 -17.55 -14.66 32.65
CA LEU A 394 -16.56 -15.46 31.93
C LEU A 394 -16.63 -16.89 32.45
N THR A 395 -16.17 -17.85 31.65
CA THR A 395 -16.04 -19.24 32.09
C THR A 395 -14.61 -19.71 31.89
N LEU A 396 -13.98 -20.10 32.99
CA LEU A 396 -12.71 -20.82 33.01
C LEU A 396 -12.96 -22.29 32.68
N THR A 397 -12.23 -22.84 31.72
CA THR A 397 -12.23 -24.26 31.37
C THR A 397 -10.83 -24.83 31.63
N LEU A 398 -10.74 -25.88 32.43
CA LEU A 398 -9.51 -26.54 32.85
C LEU A 398 -9.54 -28.01 32.47
N LYS A 399 -8.45 -28.52 31.86
CA LYS A 399 -8.29 -29.96 31.64
C LYS A 399 -7.84 -30.66 32.92
N ILE A 400 -8.67 -31.54 33.47
CA ILE A 400 -8.33 -32.34 34.67
C ILE A 400 -7.62 -33.62 34.25
N TYR A 401 -8.16 -34.30 33.25
CA TYR A 401 -7.59 -35.51 32.68
C TYR A 401 -8.08 -35.69 31.25
N ASP A 402 -7.59 -36.72 30.56
CA ASP A 402 -8.05 -37.05 29.23
C ASP A 402 -9.57 -37.33 29.22
N GLY A 403 -10.29 -36.62 28.34
CA GLY A 403 -11.76 -36.62 28.28
C GLY A 403 -12.49 -35.98 29.48
N VAL A 404 -11.79 -35.41 30.47
CA VAL A 404 -12.40 -34.81 31.67
C VAL A 404 -12.01 -33.33 31.80
N PHE A 405 -12.97 -32.45 31.51
CA PHE A 405 -12.82 -31.00 31.58
C PHE A 405 -13.70 -30.43 32.68
N ALA A 406 -13.18 -29.45 33.40
CA ALA A 406 -13.87 -28.80 34.50
C ALA A 406 -14.11 -27.33 34.18
N HIS A 407 -15.31 -26.84 34.45
CA HIS A 407 -15.68 -25.46 34.14
C HIS A 407 -16.03 -24.68 35.40
N LYS A 408 -15.61 -23.41 35.46
CA LYS A 408 -15.91 -22.50 36.55
C LYS A 408 -16.29 -21.13 36.04
N ASP A 409 -17.43 -20.64 36.51
CA ASP A 409 -17.90 -19.30 36.20
C ASP A 409 -17.13 -18.25 37.02
N ILE A 410 -16.71 -17.19 36.33
CA ILE A 410 -16.10 -15.98 36.89
C ILE A 410 -17.11 -14.85 36.68
N ILE A 411 -17.51 -14.21 37.78
CA ILE A 411 -18.48 -13.11 37.75
C ILE A 411 -17.72 -11.80 37.72
N GLU A 412 -18.01 -10.94 36.75
CA GLU A 412 -17.33 -9.66 36.58
C GLU A 412 -18.14 -8.52 37.21
N GLY A 413 -17.54 -7.80 38.15
CA GLY A 413 -18.12 -6.65 38.84
C GLY A 413 -17.58 -5.31 38.33
N GLY A 414 -18.30 -4.23 38.63
CA GLY A 414 -17.85 -2.85 38.36
C GLY A 414 -17.90 -2.41 36.90
N LYS A 415 -18.84 -2.95 36.11
CA LYS A 415 -19.04 -2.57 34.71
C LYS A 415 -19.99 -1.39 34.58
N ASP A 416 -19.59 -0.40 33.79
CA ASP A 416 -20.44 0.73 33.45
C ASP A 416 -21.45 0.32 32.37
N HIS A 417 -22.75 0.48 32.66
CA HIS A 417 -23.86 0.18 31.76
C HIS A 417 -24.20 1.31 30.79
N LYS A 418 -23.32 2.33 30.66
CA LYS A 418 -23.58 3.51 29.83
C LYS A 418 -23.41 3.22 28.34
N ASP A 419 -22.40 2.43 27.96
CA ASP A 419 -22.08 2.12 26.57
C ASP A 419 -21.97 0.60 26.30
N ILE A 420 -22.28 0.17 25.08
CA ILE A 420 -22.15 -1.25 24.68
C ILE A 420 -20.68 -1.69 24.71
N THR A 421 -19.75 -0.79 24.41
CA THR A 421 -18.30 -1.06 24.39
C THR A 421 -17.72 -1.24 25.80
N SER A 422 -18.20 -0.49 26.80
CA SER A 422 -17.79 -0.67 28.20
C SER A 422 -18.25 -2.02 28.75
N LEU A 423 -19.43 -2.49 28.32
CA LEU A 423 -19.93 -3.81 28.64
C LEU A 423 -19.09 -4.94 28.04
N LEU A 424 -18.40 -4.72 26.91
CA LEU A 424 -17.57 -5.70 26.22
C LEU A 424 -16.13 -5.82 26.75
N ARG A 425 -15.69 -4.89 27.60
CA ARG A 425 -14.41 -4.93 28.32
C ARG A 425 -14.48 -5.77 29.59
N ILE A 426 -13.32 -6.14 30.11
CA ILE A 426 -13.20 -6.84 31.40
C ILE A 426 -13.72 -5.95 32.54
N GLY A 427 -14.37 -6.55 33.54
CA GLY A 427 -14.83 -5.83 34.74
C GLY A 427 -13.67 -5.35 35.61
N LYS A 428 -13.95 -4.42 36.53
CA LYS A 428 -12.94 -3.92 37.51
C LYS A 428 -12.60 -4.95 38.59
N THR A 429 -13.48 -5.92 38.80
CA THR A 429 -13.32 -7.00 39.79
C THR A 429 -13.82 -8.30 39.19
N LEU A 430 -13.17 -9.40 39.53
CA LEU A 430 -13.54 -10.75 39.13
C LEU A 430 -13.82 -11.56 40.39
N LYS A 431 -14.95 -12.27 40.44
CA LYS A 431 -15.35 -13.06 41.61
C LYS A 431 -15.49 -14.52 41.25
N ILE A 432 -14.84 -15.40 42.01
CA ILE A 432 -14.93 -16.85 41.88
C ILE A 432 -15.34 -17.43 43.24
N GLY A 433 -16.60 -17.84 43.37
CA GLY A 433 -17.13 -18.28 44.67
C GLY A 433 -17.20 -17.11 45.65
N GLU A 434 -16.44 -17.19 46.76
CA GLU A 434 -16.34 -16.13 47.76
C GLU A 434 -15.11 -15.22 47.56
N ASP A 435 -14.14 -15.68 46.76
CA ASP A 435 -12.88 -14.97 46.53
C ASP A 435 -13.06 -13.88 45.44
N ILE A 436 -12.40 -12.74 45.65
CA ILE A 436 -12.40 -11.58 44.75
C ILE A 436 -10.96 -11.36 44.25
N PHE A 437 -10.85 -11.08 42.95
CA PHE A 437 -9.62 -10.88 42.20
C PHE A 437 -9.72 -9.56 41.40
N GLU A 438 -8.59 -8.92 41.14
CA GLU A 438 -8.48 -7.66 40.41
C GLU A 438 -8.47 -7.88 38.89
N ASP A 439 -7.69 -8.85 38.41
CA ASP A 439 -7.51 -9.17 36.99
C ASP A 439 -7.39 -10.67 36.72
N LEU A 440 -7.21 -11.04 35.44
CA LEU A 440 -7.11 -12.45 35.05
C LEU A 440 -5.79 -13.08 35.49
N ASP A 441 -4.70 -12.32 35.55
CA ASP A 441 -3.40 -12.82 35.97
C ASP A 441 -3.44 -13.23 37.46
N GLU A 442 -4.09 -12.42 38.31
CA GLU A 442 -4.30 -12.78 39.72
C GLU A 442 -5.18 -14.04 39.86
N VAL A 443 -6.18 -14.23 38.99
CA VAL A 443 -6.96 -15.47 38.95
C VAL A 443 -6.08 -16.66 38.56
N MET A 444 -5.16 -16.50 37.61
CA MET A 444 -4.20 -17.55 37.26
C MET A 444 -3.33 -17.93 38.47
N ASP A 445 -2.71 -16.93 39.10
CA ASP A 445 -1.71 -17.14 40.15
C ASP A 445 -2.31 -17.63 41.48
N ARG A 446 -3.45 -17.06 41.92
CA ARG A 446 -4.04 -17.37 43.23
C ARG A 446 -5.03 -18.52 43.21
N TYR A 447 -5.63 -18.81 42.06
CA TYR A 447 -6.68 -19.84 41.95
C TYR A 447 -6.24 -21.03 41.10
N ILE A 448 -5.75 -20.79 39.87
CA ILE A 448 -5.50 -21.88 38.91
C ILE A 448 -4.18 -22.59 39.22
N ASP A 449 -3.09 -21.86 39.43
CA ASP A 449 -1.77 -22.44 39.64
C ASP A 449 -1.69 -23.36 40.88
N PRO A 450 -2.26 -22.99 42.05
CA PRO A 450 -2.35 -23.90 43.20
C PRO A 450 -3.20 -25.13 42.89
N LEU A 451 -4.32 -24.95 42.18
CA LEU A 451 -5.23 -26.03 41.80
C LEU A 451 -4.54 -27.03 40.85
N VAL A 452 -3.79 -26.53 39.87
CA VAL A 452 -3.00 -27.33 38.92
C VAL A 452 -1.84 -28.02 39.63
N GLY A 453 -1.18 -27.35 40.58
CA GLY A 453 -0.16 -27.95 41.43
C GLY A 453 -0.69 -29.17 42.20
N HIS A 454 -1.84 -29.02 42.85
CA HIS A 454 -2.50 -30.12 43.56
C HIS A 454 -3.01 -31.22 42.61
N LEU A 455 -3.53 -30.86 41.43
CA LEU A 455 -3.92 -31.83 40.40
C LEU A 455 -2.72 -32.70 39.98
N LYS A 456 -1.60 -32.07 39.62
CA LYS A 456 -0.37 -32.77 39.22
C LYS A 456 0.18 -33.63 40.37
N ALA A 457 0.11 -33.15 41.61
CA ALA A 457 0.50 -33.94 42.78
C ALA A 457 -0.34 -35.22 42.92
N MET A 458 -1.66 -35.16 42.65
CA MET A 458 -2.54 -36.32 42.71
C MET A 458 -2.29 -37.30 41.56
N LEU A 459 -2.12 -36.81 40.33
CA LEU A 459 -1.83 -37.64 39.17
C LEU A 459 -0.48 -38.38 39.29
N ASN A 460 0.51 -37.75 39.94
CA ASN A 460 1.83 -38.33 40.17
C ASN A 460 1.94 -39.14 41.48
N TYR A 461 0.86 -39.28 42.24
CA TYR A 461 0.90 -39.99 43.51
C TYR A 461 1.04 -41.51 43.30
N ARG A 462 1.88 -42.18 44.11
CA ARG A 462 2.24 -43.62 43.98
C ARG A 462 1.07 -44.61 43.95
N LYS A 463 -0.08 -44.25 44.54
CA LYS A 463 -1.30 -45.08 44.57
C LYS A 463 -2.38 -44.56 43.62
N PHE A 464 -2.04 -43.63 42.73
CA PHE A 464 -2.90 -43.26 41.63
C PHE A 464 -2.95 -44.38 40.59
N ARG A 465 -4.15 -44.65 40.05
CA ARG A 465 -4.42 -45.69 39.06
C ARG A 465 -5.11 -45.02 37.87
N LYS A 466 -4.58 -45.27 36.67
CA LYS A 466 -5.17 -44.81 35.41
C LYS A 466 -6.23 -45.82 34.97
N GLY A 467 -7.35 -45.33 34.46
CA GLY A 467 -8.43 -46.18 33.96
C GLY A 467 -9.80 -45.75 34.46
N THR A 468 -10.83 -46.41 33.97
CA THR A 468 -12.22 -46.21 34.44
C THR A 468 -12.39 -46.73 35.87
N LYS A 469 -13.45 -46.29 36.57
CA LYS A 469 -13.75 -46.75 37.93
C LYS A 469 -13.75 -48.28 38.06
N ALA A 470 -14.29 -48.99 37.07
CA ALA A 470 -14.35 -50.45 37.06
C ALA A 470 -12.97 -51.11 36.90
N GLU A 471 -12.12 -50.56 36.02
CA GLU A 471 -10.73 -51.04 35.85
C GLU A 471 -9.90 -50.84 37.13
N VAL A 472 -10.06 -49.69 37.79
CA VAL A 472 -9.39 -49.43 39.07
C VAL A 472 -9.87 -50.43 40.12
N ASP A 473 -11.16 -50.78 40.16
CA ASP A 473 -11.68 -51.78 41.09
C ASP A 473 -11.10 -53.18 40.83
N GLU A 474 -10.97 -53.58 39.57
CA GLU A 474 -10.37 -54.85 39.19
C GLU A 474 -8.89 -54.93 39.58
N ILE A 475 -8.11 -53.87 39.32
CA ILE A 475 -6.71 -53.76 39.74
C ILE A 475 -6.59 -53.91 41.26
N LEU A 476 -7.45 -53.23 42.03
CA LEU A 476 -7.41 -53.31 43.50
C LEU A 476 -7.90 -54.67 44.03
N ARG A 477 -8.85 -55.33 43.34
CA ARG A 477 -9.26 -56.71 43.67
C ARG A 477 -8.12 -57.70 43.46
N ASN A 478 -7.37 -57.57 42.36
CA ASN A 478 -6.21 -58.42 42.10
C ASN A 478 -5.10 -58.19 43.15
N GLU A 479 -4.77 -56.94 43.48
CA GLU A 479 -3.80 -56.60 44.54
C GLU A 479 -4.27 -57.11 45.93
N LYS A 480 -5.59 -57.20 46.17
CA LYS A 480 -6.17 -57.78 47.38
C LYS A 480 -6.08 -59.31 47.42
N GLN A 481 -6.18 -59.99 46.28
CA GLN A 481 -5.97 -61.44 46.19
C GLN A 481 -4.51 -61.80 46.48
N GLU A 482 -3.56 -61.00 46.00
CA GLU A 482 -2.13 -61.18 46.28
C GLU A 482 -1.76 -60.87 47.74
N THR A 483 -2.45 -59.91 48.36
CA THR A 483 -2.20 -59.51 49.76
C THR A 483 -3.47 -59.49 50.63
N PRO A 484 -4.03 -60.66 50.99
CA PRO A 484 -5.34 -60.76 51.67
C PRO A 484 -5.40 -60.04 53.03
N ASN A 485 -4.29 -60.01 53.77
CA ASN A 485 -4.22 -59.43 55.12
C ASN A 485 -4.03 -57.91 55.15
N ARG A 486 -3.85 -57.24 53.99
CA ARG A 486 -3.65 -55.79 53.90
C ARG A 486 -4.90 -55.10 53.33
N ILE A 487 -5.16 -53.88 53.78
CA ILE A 487 -6.16 -53.01 53.15
C ILE A 487 -5.53 -52.38 51.91
N VAL A 488 -6.11 -52.68 50.75
CA VAL A 488 -5.68 -52.16 49.45
C VAL A 488 -6.50 -50.91 49.13
N TYR A 489 -5.84 -49.85 48.69
CA TYR A 489 -6.48 -48.60 48.30
C TYR A 489 -5.77 -47.94 47.13
N GLY A 490 -6.51 -47.15 46.36
CA GLY A 490 -6.01 -46.39 45.23
C GLY A 490 -6.85 -45.15 44.93
N PHE A 491 -6.25 -44.20 44.25
CA PHE A 491 -6.94 -43.01 43.73
C PHE A 491 -7.19 -43.17 42.24
N GLY A 492 -8.40 -42.82 41.78
CA GLY A 492 -8.79 -42.74 40.38
C GLY A 492 -9.48 -41.42 40.07
N ILE A 493 -9.75 -41.19 38.78
CA ILE A 493 -10.44 -39.98 38.32
C ILE A 493 -11.96 -40.20 38.34
N SER A 494 -12.68 -39.16 38.73
CA SER A 494 -14.12 -39.12 38.57
C SER A 494 -14.50 -38.52 37.22
N HIS A 495 -15.03 -39.35 36.31
CA HIS A 495 -15.60 -38.88 35.04
C HIS A 495 -16.97 -38.22 35.21
N GLU A 496 -17.70 -38.58 36.28
CA GLU A 496 -19.03 -38.04 36.59
C GLU A 496 -18.95 -36.61 37.16
N HIS A 497 -17.86 -36.30 37.88
CA HIS A 497 -17.69 -35.05 38.61
C HIS A 497 -16.28 -34.47 38.39
N PRO A 498 -16.10 -33.64 37.35
CA PRO A 498 -14.83 -32.97 37.05
C PRO A 498 -14.34 -32.14 38.25
N GLY A 499 -13.05 -32.26 38.58
CA GLY A 499 -12.46 -31.64 39.77
C GLY A 499 -12.58 -32.48 41.05
N THR A 500 -12.98 -33.75 40.94
CA THR A 500 -12.95 -34.71 42.04
C THR A 500 -12.18 -35.98 41.68
N PHE A 501 -11.62 -36.61 42.70
CA PHE A 501 -10.97 -37.91 42.62
C PHE A 501 -11.76 -38.94 43.43
N ILE A 502 -11.68 -40.19 43.00
CA ILE A 502 -12.31 -41.32 43.69
C ILE A 502 -11.23 -42.05 44.46
N LEU A 503 -11.37 -42.12 45.78
CA LEU A 503 -10.59 -43.00 46.64
C LEU A 503 -11.33 -44.34 46.74
N THR A 504 -10.80 -45.37 46.08
CA THR A 504 -11.31 -46.74 46.19
C THR A 504 -10.49 -47.52 47.20
N TYR A 505 -11.13 -48.25 48.11
CA TYR A 505 -10.47 -49.16 49.05
C TYR A 505 -11.25 -50.44 49.32
N ILE A 506 -10.55 -51.55 49.54
CA ILE A 506 -11.14 -52.87 49.83
C ILE A 506 -10.68 -53.32 51.22
N ARG A 507 -11.65 -53.43 52.14
CA ARG A 507 -11.42 -53.90 53.52
C ARG A 507 -11.46 -55.42 53.60
N SER A 508 -12.64 -56.00 53.35
CA SER A 508 -12.90 -57.44 53.35
C SER A 508 -12.98 -57.99 51.92
N SER A 509 -14.08 -57.72 51.22
CA SER A 509 -14.36 -58.26 49.88
C SER A 509 -14.95 -57.22 48.91
N THR A 510 -15.68 -56.23 49.41
CA THR A 510 -16.34 -55.22 48.58
C THR A 510 -15.48 -53.95 48.43
N PRO A 511 -15.32 -53.41 47.21
CA PRO A 511 -14.72 -52.10 47.01
C PRO A 511 -15.66 -51.01 47.53
N HIS A 512 -15.09 -50.08 48.29
CA HIS A 512 -15.76 -48.88 48.79
C HIS A 512 -15.17 -47.67 48.08
N HIS A 513 -16.02 -46.69 47.75
CA HIS A 513 -15.61 -45.47 47.05
C HIS A 513 -15.95 -44.24 47.88
N GLU A 514 -14.97 -43.36 48.08
CA GLU A 514 -15.16 -42.05 48.67
C GLU A 514 -14.62 -40.97 47.74
N ILE A 515 -15.18 -39.75 47.81
CA ILE A 515 -14.80 -38.66 46.92
C ILE A 515 -13.84 -37.71 47.63
N VAL A 516 -12.79 -37.33 46.91
CA VAL A 516 -11.84 -36.29 47.30
C VAL A 516 -12.01 -35.11 46.35
N GLY A 517 -12.42 -33.96 46.87
CA GLY A 517 -12.55 -32.74 46.08
C GLY A 517 -11.23 -32.00 45.94
N LEU A 518 -10.94 -31.49 44.75
CA LEU A 518 -9.76 -30.67 44.47
C LEU A 518 -10.09 -29.18 44.67
N TYR A 519 -9.29 -28.47 45.45
CA TYR A 519 -9.44 -27.03 45.72
C TYR A 519 -8.08 -26.32 45.66
N PRO A 520 -8.04 -24.98 45.46
CA PRO A 520 -6.78 -24.23 45.48
C PRO A 520 -6.03 -24.33 46.82
N LYS A 521 -6.76 -24.58 47.92
CA LYS A 521 -6.20 -24.77 49.27
C LYS A 521 -5.80 -26.23 49.58
N GLY A 522 -5.91 -27.14 48.61
CA GLY A 522 -5.59 -28.56 48.75
C GLY A 522 -6.76 -29.51 48.49
N PHE A 523 -6.82 -30.61 49.22
CA PHE A 523 -7.80 -31.69 49.03
C PHE A 523 -8.86 -31.68 50.12
N LYS A 524 -10.13 -31.66 49.73
CA LYS A 524 -11.26 -31.81 50.65
C LYS A 524 -11.66 -33.28 50.71
N PHE A 525 -11.59 -33.87 51.91
CA PHE A 525 -12.04 -35.23 52.13
C PHE A 525 -12.98 -35.26 53.34
N ARG A 526 -14.18 -35.81 53.15
CA ARG A 526 -15.30 -35.75 54.09
C ARG A 526 -15.65 -34.29 54.44
N LYS A 527 -15.26 -33.80 55.62
CA LYS A 527 -15.49 -32.41 56.10
C LYS A 527 -14.21 -31.65 56.43
N ARG A 528 -13.03 -32.19 56.09
CA ARG A 528 -11.73 -31.59 56.40
C ARG A 528 -10.96 -31.26 55.13
N MET A 529 -10.20 -30.16 55.20
CA MET A 529 -9.26 -29.74 54.16
C MET A 529 -7.86 -30.24 54.51
N PHE A 530 -7.15 -30.75 53.52
CA PHE A 530 -5.78 -31.27 53.65
C PHE A 530 -4.88 -30.59 52.61
N GLU A 531 -3.78 -29.99 53.05
CA GLU A 531 -2.81 -29.33 52.16
C GLU A 531 -2.12 -30.34 51.22
N ASN A 532 -1.77 -31.52 51.75
CA ASN A 532 -1.00 -32.54 51.04
C ASN A 532 -1.69 -33.91 51.07
N ILE A 533 -1.48 -34.70 50.03
CA ILE A 533 -2.06 -36.05 49.86
C ILE A 533 -1.64 -36.98 50.99
N ASP A 534 -0.38 -36.92 51.44
CA ASP A 534 0.10 -37.78 52.52
C ASP A 534 -0.64 -37.54 53.86
N ARG A 535 -1.00 -36.28 54.15
CA ARG A 535 -1.81 -35.96 55.35
C ARG A 535 -3.23 -36.49 55.22
N LEU A 536 -3.82 -36.39 54.03
CA LEU A 536 -5.12 -36.98 53.72
C LEU A 536 -5.09 -38.51 53.89
N VAL A 537 -4.06 -39.17 53.36
CA VAL A 537 -3.89 -40.63 53.46
C VAL A 537 -3.64 -41.06 54.91
N ALA A 538 -2.82 -40.35 55.67
CA ALA A 538 -2.58 -40.63 57.09
C ALA A 538 -3.88 -40.51 57.91
N HIS A 539 -4.70 -39.49 57.61
CA HIS A 539 -6.01 -39.33 58.23
C HIS A 539 -6.96 -40.46 57.82
N PHE A 540 -7.04 -40.79 56.53
CA PHE A 540 -7.84 -41.90 56.03
C PHE A 540 -7.47 -43.24 56.71
N GLN A 541 -6.19 -43.55 56.85
CA GLN A 541 -5.72 -44.78 57.49
C GLN A 541 -6.09 -44.87 58.97
N ARG A 542 -6.09 -43.75 59.70
CA ARG A 542 -6.49 -43.68 61.12
C ARG A 542 -8.02 -43.76 61.30
N HIS A 543 -8.77 -43.26 60.33
CA HIS A 543 -10.23 -43.11 60.37
C HIS A 543 -10.97 -44.06 59.41
N ILE A 544 -10.38 -45.22 59.14
CA ILE A 544 -10.93 -46.22 58.22
C ILE A 544 -12.08 -47.04 58.84
N ASN A 545 -12.12 -47.11 60.17
CA ASN A 545 -13.12 -47.84 60.95
C ASN A 545 -14.24 -46.95 61.48
N ASP A 546 -14.14 -45.62 61.29
CA ASP A 546 -15.18 -44.70 61.70
C ASP A 546 -16.48 -45.03 60.91
N PRO A 547 -17.64 -45.15 61.58
CA PRO A 547 -18.90 -45.35 60.88
C PRO A 547 -19.12 -44.19 59.90
N LEU A 548 -19.64 -44.52 58.70
CA LEU A 548 -19.99 -43.58 57.64
C LEU A 548 -21.12 -42.66 58.11
N HIS A 549 -20.82 -41.67 58.96
CA HIS A 549 -21.81 -40.75 59.49
C HIS A 549 -22.15 -39.72 58.40
N GLU A 550 -23.39 -39.79 57.90
CA GLU A 550 -23.95 -38.96 56.83
C GLU A 550 -22.92 -38.59 55.75
N SER A 551 -22.53 -39.58 54.94
CA SER A 551 -21.86 -39.28 53.68
C SER A 551 -22.79 -38.37 52.89
N LEU A 552 -22.43 -37.09 52.80
CA LEU A 552 -22.88 -36.21 51.73
C LEU A 552 -22.88 -37.05 50.44
N SER A 553 -24.06 -37.22 49.83
CA SER A 553 -24.20 -37.97 48.58
C SER A 553 -23.14 -37.51 47.58
N ILE A 554 -22.73 -38.40 46.68
CA ILE A 554 -21.77 -38.11 45.61
C ILE A 554 -22.09 -36.75 44.93
N GLN A 555 -23.37 -36.48 44.73
CA GLN A 555 -23.91 -35.23 44.21
C GLN A 555 -23.64 -34.00 45.10
N SER A 556 -23.73 -34.13 46.42
CA SER A 556 -23.51 -33.01 47.36
C SER A 556 -22.03 -32.66 47.59
N VAL A 557 -21.11 -33.63 47.51
CA VAL A 557 -19.66 -33.33 47.49
C VAL A 557 -19.27 -32.68 46.16
N ALA A 558 -19.78 -33.21 45.04
CA ALA A 558 -19.60 -32.60 43.73
C ALA A 558 -20.19 -31.18 43.65
N ALA A 559 -21.31 -30.91 44.33
CA ALA A 559 -21.90 -29.57 44.41
C ALA A 559 -21.06 -28.55 45.18
N MET A 560 -20.18 -29.01 46.09
CA MET A 560 -19.29 -28.13 46.86
C MET A 560 -17.95 -27.87 46.17
N VAL A 561 -17.58 -28.69 45.17
CA VAL A 561 -16.30 -28.62 44.48
C VAL A 561 -16.21 -27.38 43.60
N PRO A 562 -15.03 -26.75 43.51
CA PRO A 562 -14.88 -25.48 42.80
C PRO A 562 -15.20 -25.55 41.33
N MET A 563 -15.23 -26.72 40.69
CA MET A 563 -15.47 -26.86 39.25
C MET A 563 -16.70 -27.74 39.00
N ARG A 564 -17.57 -27.37 38.05
CA ARG A 564 -18.84 -28.07 37.76
C ARG A 564 -18.86 -28.57 36.30
N SER A 565 -19.54 -29.69 36.05
CA SER A 565 -19.86 -30.14 34.69
C SER A 565 -20.87 -29.17 34.04
N PRO A 566 -20.81 -28.92 32.72
CA PRO A 566 -21.89 -28.28 32.00
C PRO A 566 -23.10 -29.22 32.02
N ALA A 567 -24.28 -28.74 32.40
CA ALA A 567 -25.49 -29.53 32.29
C ALA A 567 -25.79 -29.81 30.80
N PRO A 568 -26.07 -31.07 30.38
CA PRO A 568 -26.66 -31.33 29.08
C PRO A 568 -28.09 -30.78 29.07
N GLY A 569 -28.50 -30.21 27.94
CA GLY A 569 -29.74 -29.43 27.78
C GLY A 569 -30.98 -30.05 28.44
N GLY A 570 -31.54 -29.33 29.41
CA GLY A 570 -32.89 -29.54 29.89
C GLY A 570 -33.88 -28.82 28.97
N SER A 571 -34.34 -29.53 27.94
CA SER A 571 -35.55 -29.21 27.20
C SER A 571 -36.72 -29.36 28.17
N SER A 572 -37.24 -28.26 28.71
CA SER A 572 -38.54 -28.30 29.39
C SER A 572 -39.60 -28.41 28.30
N SER A 573 -40.24 -29.58 28.25
CA SER A 573 -41.46 -29.83 27.49
C SER A 573 -42.53 -28.83 27.91
N GLY A 574 -42.98 -28.01 26.97
CA GLY A 574 -44.18 -27.19 27.09
C GLY A 574 -44.89 -27.24 25.75
N GLY A 575 -45.81 -28.18 25.60
CA GLY A 575 -46.64 -28.31 24.41
C GLY A 575 -47.55 -27.11 24.25
N TRP A 576 -47.65 -26.60 23.03
CA TRP A 576 -48.68 -25.66 22.63
C TRP A 576 -49.37 -26.21 21.39
N GLY A 577 -50.49 -26.90 21.63
CA GLY A 577 -51.56 -27.02 20.65
C GLY A 577 -52.23 -25.66 20.48
N GLY A 578 -52.54 -25.30 19.23
CA GLY A 578 -53.01 -23.98 18.87
C GLY A 578 -54.46 -23.68 19.23
N SER A 579 -54.80 -22.39 19.25
CA SER A 579 -55.77 -21.77 18.32
C SER A 579 -56.08 -20.34 18.74
N GLY A 580 -56.08 -19.43 17.76
CA GLY A 580 -57.10 -18.39 17.60
C GLY A 580 -57.00 -17.12 18.44
N GLY A 581 -56.67 -16.01 17.75
CA GLY A 581 -57.52 -14.81 17.78
C GLY A 581 -57.08 -13.63 18.65
N GLY A 582 -57.03 -12.45 18.02
CA GLY A 582 -57.57 -11.22 18.62
C GLY A 582 -56.61 -10.31 19.37
N ASP A 583 -56.05 -9.35 18.63
CA ASP A 583 -56.17 -7.90 18.85
C ASP A 583 -56.00 -7.28 20.26
N GLY A 584 -55.13 -6.25 20.31
CA GLY A 584 -55.32 -5.06 21.15
C GLY A 584 -54.80 -5.07 22.60
N GLY A 585 -54.05 -4.01 22.94
CA GLY A 585 -54.27 -3.33 24.22
C GLY A 585 -53.13 -3.29 25.23
N TRP A 586 -52.53 -2.11 25.35
CA TRP A 586 -51.66 -1.63 26.42
C TRP A 586 -52.20 -1.90 27.83
N ARG A 587 -51.31 -2.22 28.79
CA ARG A 587 -51.28 -1.69 30.17
C ARG A 587 -50.09 -2.25 30.96
N GLY A 588 -49.29 -1.36 31.54
CA GLY A 588 -48.30 -1.72 32.56
C GLY A 588 -48.94 -1.88 33.94
N PRO A 589 -48.24 -2.49 34.91
CA PRO A 589 -48.60 -2.40 36.31
C PRO A 589 -47.66 -1.47 37.09
N SER A 590 -48.32 -0.57 37.82
CA SER A 590 -47.83 0.19 38.95
C SER A 590 -47.52 -0.71 40.14
N ASP A 591 -46.43 -0.43 40.87
CA ASP A 591 -46.34 -0.74 42.30
C ASP A 591 -46.19 0.57 43.08
N ARG A 592 -47.10 0.71 44.05
CA ARG A 592 -47.09 1.72 45.11
C ARG A 592 -46.41 1.09 46.32
N ASP A 593 -45.55 1.85 46.99
CA ASP A 593 -45.50 1.80 48.44
C ASP A 593 -45.19 3.18 49.02
N HIS A 594 -45.94 3.53 50.06
CA HIS A 594 -45.97 4.81 50.75
C HIS A 594 -45.29 4.72 52.11
N SER A 595 -44.52 5.74 52.47
CA SER A 595 -44.56 6.44 53.77
C SER A 595 -43.45 7.51 53.80
N SER A 596 -43.52 8.66 54.48
CA SER A 596 -44.58 9.50 55.03
C SER A 596 -43.89 10.77 55.58
N ARG A 597 -44.62 11.89 55.61
CA ARG A 597 -44.38 13.13 56.41
C ARG A 597 -43.22 14.04 55.94
N GLY A 598 -43.37 15.33 55.65
CA GLY A 598 -44.40 16.37 55.81
C GLY A 598 -43.62 17.71 55.92
N GLY A 599 -44.07 18.91 55.56
CA GLY A 599 -45.22 19.45 54.85
C GLY A 599 -45.02 20.98 54.73
N ARG A 600 -45.75 21.64 53.81
CA ARG A 600 -46.18 23.07 53.79
C ARG A 600 -45.06 24.15 53.85
N THR A 601 -44.99 25.20 53.04
CA THR A 601 -45.93 26.06 52.31
C THR A 601 -45.11 26.97 51.36
N GLY A 602 -45.67 27.41 50.24
CA GLY A 602 -45.71 28.86 49.95
C GLY A 602 -45.31 29.23 48.52
N ARG A 603 -46.10 30.12 47.94
CA ARG A 603 -46.15 30.59 46.55
C ARG A 603 -45.40 31.92 46.40
N ASN A 604 -44.99 32.20 45.16
CA ASN A 604 -44.82 33.50 44.48
C ASN A 604 -43.60 34.42 44.74
N ASP A 605 -42.87 34.61 43.62
CA ASP A 605 -42.55 35.84 42.87
C ASP A 605 -41.64 36.99 43.39
N TYR A 606 -40.83 37.43 42.41
CA TYR A 606 -40.27 38.77 42.11
C TYR A 606 -38.81 39.15 42.47
N ARG A 607 -38.02 39.23 41.37
CA ARG A 607 -37.23 40.37 40.84
C ARG A 607 -35.97 40.93 41.53
N ASN A 608 -34.96 41.12 40.65
CA ASN A 608 -33.88 42.14 40.60
C ASN A 608 -32.87 42.17 41.76
N GLY A 609 -31.57 42.38 41.56
CA GLY A 609 -30.77 42.81 40.41
C GLY A 609 -29.47 43.44 40.97
N GLY A 610 -28.37 43.46 40.21
CA GLY A 610 -27.18 44.25 40.59
C GLY A 610 -25.84 43.76 40.02
N HIS A 611 -25.34 44.48 39.02
CA HIS A 611 -23.95 44.46 38.51
C HIS A 611 -22.94 45.05 39.53
N PRO A 612 -21.62 44.95 39.28
CA PRO A 612 -20.95 46.04 38.55
C PRO A 612 -19.83 45.64 37.57
N SER A 613 -19.45 46.64 36.78
CA SER A 613 -18.52 46.78 35.67
C SER A 613 -17.01 46.81 36.01
N GLY A 614 -16.16 46.61 35.00
CA GLY A 614 -14.82 47.24 34.94
C GLY A 614 -13.83 46.62 33.95
N THR A 615 -13.57 47.27 32.81
CA THR A 615 -12.39 47.06 31.93
C THR A 615 -11.30 48.10 32.24
N PRO A 616 -10.02 47.92 31.81
CA PRO A 616 -9.57 48.49 30.52
C PRO A 616 -8.47 47.68 29.75
N ARG A 617 -8.16 48.06 28.50
CA ARG A 617 -7.05 47.63 27.59
C ARG A 617 -6.16 48.86 27.24
N PRO A 618 -5.09 48.80 26.41
CA PRO A 618 -3.85 47.97 26.31
C PRO A 618 -2.57 48.88 26.24
N PRO A 619 -1.36 48.46 25.75
CA PRO A 619 -1.04 48.59 24.30
C PRO A 619 -0.03 47.57 23.69
N TYR A 620 0.19 47.74 22.37
CA TYR A 620 0.92 46.98 21.33
C TYR A 620 2.46 46.92 21.44
N GLU A 621 3.05 45.81 20.94
CA GLU A 621 4.23 45.66 20.04
C GLU A 621 4.61 44.16 20.03
N GLY A 622 4.65 43.42 18.92
CA GLY A 622 5.67 43.46 17.86
C GLY A 622 6.62 42.25 18.03
N GLY A 623 6.68 41.31 17.07
CA GLY A 623 7.72 40.26 17.11
C GLY A 623 7.42 38.97 16.34
N HIS A 624 8.06 38.83 15.18
CA HIS A 624 8.26 37.60 14.42
C HIS A 624 8.97 36.50 15.23
N GLY A 625 8.71 35.21 14.96
CA GLY A 625 9.55 34.16 15.53
C GLY A 625 9.12 32.74 15.20
N ARG A 626 9.90 32.11 14.32
CA ARG A 626 9.81 30.72 13.86
C ARG A 626 9.92 29.68 15.00
N GLY A 627 9.16 28.61 14.86
CA GLY A 627 9.73 27.26 14.70
C GLY A 627 10.09 26.44 15.94
N ARG A 628 9.68 25.16 15.89
CA ARG A 628 10.29 23.97 16.51
C ARG A 628 10.22 23.94 18.04
N GLU A 629 10.14 22.82 18.75
CA GLU A 629 10.14 21.38 18.53
C GLU A 629 9.92 20.82 19.96
N ARG A 630 9.29 19.64 20.09
CA ARG A 630 9.73 18.54 20.99
C ARG A 630 8.63 17.49 21.05
N ALA A 631 8.87 16.19 21.05
CA ALA A 631 10.00 15.34 20.68
C ALA A 631 9.54 13.87 20.87
N SER A 632 10.26 12.95 20.22
CA SER A 632 10.46 11.55 20.65
C SER A 632 9.28 10.58 20.39
N TYR A 633 9.45 9.37 19.85
CA TYR A 633 10.39 8.31 20.27
C TYR A 633 10.52 7.21 19.17
N SER A 634 11.71 6.59 19.11
CA SER A 634 12.07 5.16 18.87
C SER A 634 11.17 4.25 17.99
N GLY A 635 11.67 3.29 17.20
CA GLY A 635 12.98 2.65 17.08
C GLY A 635 12.82 1.20 16.58
N SER A 636 13.90 0.62 16.05
CA SER A 636 14.28 -0.82 16.01
C SER A 636 13.46 -1.82 15.15
N ARG A 637 14.10 -2.50 14.17
CA ARG A 637 14.74 -3.86 14.20
C ARG A 637 13.70 -5.01 14.17
N ASP A 638 13.87 -6.20 13.60
CA ASP A 638 14.98 -6.97 13.00
C ASP A 638 14.43 -8.22 12.28
N SER A 639 15.27 -8.80 11.41
CA SER A 639 15.54 -10.21 11.07
C SER A 639 14.53 -11.38 11.28
N GLY A 640 14.47 -12.27 10.26
CA GLY A 640 15.18 -13.57 10.33
C GLY A 640 14.40 -14.90 10.28
N ARG A 641 14.74 -15.74 9.26
CA ARG A 641 14.93 -17.23 9.24
C ARG A 641 13.73 -18.17 9.55
N SER A 642 13.61 -19.43 9.08
CA SER A 642 14.21 -20.30 8.05
C SER A 642 13.52 -21.69 8.11
N GLU A 643 13.65 -22.50 7.04
CA GLU A 643 13.61 -23.99 6.97
C GLU A 643 12.38 -24.76 6.42
N ARG A 644 12.75 -25.82 5.66
CA ARG A 644 12.09 -26.79 4.75
C ARG A 644 11.56 -28.05 5.52
N PRO A 645 11.10 -29.22 4.95
CA PRO A 645 11.23 -29.77 3.57
C PRO A 645 10.12 -30.68 2.92
N ASN A 646 10.29 -30.94 1.60
CA ASN A 646 9.97 -32.13 0.73
C ASN A 646 8.50 -32.67 0.60
N SER A 647 7.98 -33.27 -0.50
CA SER A 647 8.54 -34.09 -1.61
C SER A 647 7.60 -34.31 -2.84
N SER A 648 8.17 -34.32 -4.06
CA SER A 648 8.11 -35.27 -5.23
C SER A 648 6.83 -35.69 -6.03
N TYR A 649 7.10 -35.96 -7.34
CA TYR A 649 6.37 -36.63 -8.47
C TYR A 649 5.42 -35.75 -9.32
N GLY A 650 5.41 -35.75 -10.67
CA GLY A 650 6.13 -36.46 -11.74
C GLY A 650 5.24 -36.56 -13.01
N GLY A 651 5.78 -36.29 -14.22
CA GLY A 651 5.19 -36.60 -15.56
C GLY A 651 4.04 -35.69 -16.02
N GLY A 652 3.81 -35.35 -17.29
CA GLY A 652 4.30 -35.84 -18.58
C GLY A 652 3.14 -36.04 -19.56
N SER A 653 3.18 -35.34 -20.71
CA SER A 653 2.48 -35.62 -21.99
C SER A 653 1.10 -35.00 -22.30
N ARG A 654 1.12 -34.16 -23.36
CA ARG A 654 0.30 -34.14 -24.60
C ARG A 654 -1.22 -34.35 -24.51
N TRP A 655 -1.97 -33.57 -25.30
CA TRP A 655 -2.89 -34.07 -26.35
C TRP A 655 -3.17 -32.97 -27.40
N SER A 656 -3.21 -33.42 -28.66
CA SER A 656 -3.56 -32.68 -29.87
C SER A 656 -5.06 -32.54 -30.07
N SER A 657 -5.49 -31.58 -30.88
CA SER A 657 -6.56 -31.82 -31.87
C SER A 657 -6.53 -30.79 -32.99
N ASP A 658 -6.25 -31.26 -34.20
CA ASP A 658 -6.61 -30.64 -35.48
C ASP A 658 -8.10 -30.88 -35.77
N ASN A 659 -8.76 -29.92 -36.44
CA ASN A 659 -9.46 -30.21 -37.71
C ASN A 659 -9.93 -28.95 -38.47
N LYS A 660 -9.64 -28.97 -39.77
CA LYS A 660 -10.10 -28.16 -40.93
C LYS A 660 -11.60 -28.42 -41.23
N GLU A 661 -12.35 -27.76 -42.13
CA GLU A 661 -12.08 -27.12 -43.44
C GLU A 661 -13.33 -26.33 -43.92
N GLY A 662 -13.19 -25.14 -44.54
CA GLY A 662 -13.67 -24.79 -45.92
C GLY A 662 -15.06 -24.09 -46.00
N ASN A 663 -15.46 -23.25 -46.96
CA ASN A 663 -14.85 -22.50 -48.07
C ASN A 663 -15.89 -21.45 -48.63
N ASN A 664 -15.39 -20.43 -49.36
CA ASN A 664 -16.01 -19.60 -50.44
C ASN A 664 -16.85 -18.30 -50.23
N ASN A 665 -16.22 -17.20 -50.70
CA ASN A 665 -16.60 -16.21 -51.76
C ASN A 665 -17.37 -14.88 -51.50
N ASN A 666 -16.66 -13.81 -51.91
CA ASN A 666 -17.01 -12.53 -52.59
C ASN A 666 -17.91 -11.48 -51.92
N ASN A 667 -17.36 -10.28 -51.63
CA ASN A 667 -17.54 -9.07 -52.46
C ASN A 667 -16.64 -7.88 -52.03
N ILE A 668 -16.35 -6.99 -52.98
CA ILE A 668 -15.45 -5.82 -52.95
C ILE A 668 -16.12 -4.59 -52.29
N ILE A 669 -15.35 -3.73 -51.59
CA ILE A 669 -15.28 -2.23 -51.71
C ILE A 669 -14.47 -1.61 -50.53
N SER A 670 -13.43 -0.84 -50.90
CA SER A 670 -12.66 0.23 -50.23
C SER A 670 -12.78 0.51 -48.71
N ASN A 671 -11.66 0.59 -47.97
CA ASN A 671 -10.87 1.82 -47.79
C ASN A 671 -9.64 1.60 -46.87
N SER A 672 -8.50 2.15 -47.31
CA SER A 672 -7.30 2.61 -46.57
C SER A 672 -6.95 2.00 -45.20
N LYS A 673 -5.94 1.13 -45.17
CA LYS A 673 -5.18 0.76 -43.97
C LYS A 673 -3.69 1.01 -44.24
N TRP A 674 -3.04 1.78 -43.35
CA TRP A 674 -1.60 2.00 -43.37
C TRP A 674 -0.88 0.66 -43.15
N GLU A 675 0.00 0.31 -44.09
CA GLU A 675 0.83 -0.88 -44.03
C GLU A 675 2.15 -0.59 -43.33
N THR A 676 2.34 -1.29 -42.22
CA THR A 676 3.61 -1.47 -41.51
C THR A 676 4.54 -2.36 -42.34
N PHE A 677 5.72 -1.87 -42.71
CA PHE A 677 6.76 -2.70 -43.33
C PHE A 677 7.55 -3.53 -42.28
N PRO A 678 7.99 -4.76 -42.62
CA PRO A 678 8.57 -5.71 -41.68
C PRO A 678 10.10 -5.81 -41.73
N GLY A 679 10.69 -6.13 -40.56
CA GLY A 679 11.74 -7.14 -40.43
C GLY A 679 13.20 -6.71 -40.42
N ALA A 680 13.80 -6.69 -39.22
CA ALA A 680 15.21 -7.06 -39.03
C ALA A 680 15.28 -8.14 -37.94
N LYS A 681 15.54 -9.39 -38.37
CA LYS A 681 15.80 -10.54 -37.49
C LYS A 681 17.21 -10.41 -36.92
N VAL A 682 17.35 -10.31 -35.60
CA VAL A 682 18.64 -10.49 -34.92
C VAL A 682 18.67 -11.90 -34.33
N HIS A 683 19.45 -12.77 -34.94
CA HIS A 683 19.90 -14.03 -34.33
C HIS A 683 21.00 -13.71 -33.31
N ASN A 684 20.85 -14.14 -32.06
CA ASN A 684 21.97 -14.41 -31.17
C ASN A 684 21.74 -15.75 -30.48
N ALA A 685 22.67 -16.69 -30.72
CA ALA A 685 22.77 -17.94 -29.99
C ALA A 685 23.65 -17.75 -28.73
N PRO A 686 23.45 -18.55 -27.65
CA PRO A 686 24.26 -18.46 -26.45
C PRO A 686 25.53 -19.34 -26.58
N GLY A 687 26.66 -18.83 -26.12
CA GLY A 687 27.92 -19.57 -25.99
C GLY A 687 28.42 -19.52 -24.56
N GLU A 688 28.63 -20.70 -23.97
CA GLU A 688 29.18 -20.94 -22.63
C GLU A 688 30.71 -20.73 -22.54
N GLU A 689 31.10 -20.16 -21.41
CA GLU A 689 32.31 -20.30 -20.58
C GLU A 689 33.72 -20.59 -21.16
N ALA A 690 34.68 -19.72 -20.78
CA ALA A 690 35.93 -20.12 -20.11
C ALA A 690 36.63 -18.91 -19.42
N PHE A 691 36.82 -19.01 -18.10
CA PHE A 691 37.74 -18.22 -17.25
C PHE A 691 39.22 -18.47 -17.66
N PRO A 692 40.21 -17.58 -17.37
CA PRO A 692 40.56 -17.19 -15.99
C PRO A 692 41.16 -15.79 -15.75
N GLY A 693 41.24 -15.42 -14.46
CA GLY A 693 42.33 -14.60 -13.91
C GLY A 693 41.96 -13.20 -13.43
N GLY A 694 41.55 -13.09 -12.16
CA GLY A 694 41.43 -11.80 -11.48
C GLY A 694 42.76 -11.33 -10.88
N TRP A 695 42.96 -10.01 -10.81
CA TRP A 695 43.83 -9.35 -9.84
C TRP A 695 43.16 -8.06 -9.35
N GLY A 696 42.99 -8.01 -8.03
CA GLY A 696 42.39 -6.92 -7.30
C GLY A 696 43.37 -5.78 -7.00
N SER A 697 42.73 -4.69 -6.59
CA SER A 697 43.20 -3.39 -6.16
C SER A 697 44.32 -3.43 -5.12
N GLY A 698 45.34 -2.58 -5.29
CA GLY A 698 46.36 -2.27 -4.30
C GLY A 698 46.28 -0.81 -3.88
N ASP A 699 45.90 -0.60 -2.63
CA ASP A 699 45.76 0.68 -1.94
C ASP A 699 47.09 1.14 -1.34
N TRP A 700 47.26 2.45 -1.19
CA TRP A 700 48.46 3.11 -0.67
C TRP A 700 48.58 2.96 0.85
N SER A 701 49.79 2.72 1.35
CA SER A 701 50.17 3.01 2.74
C SER A 701 51.67 3.29 2.85
N ALA A 702 51.98 4.39 3.50
CA ALA A 702 53.31 4.90 3.83
C ALA A 702 53.90 4.21 5.06
N GLY A 703 55.23 4.18 5.18
CA GLY A 703 55.92 3.81 6.42
C GLY A 703 57.43 3.64 6.25
N GLY A 704 58.22 4.53 6.86
CA GLY A 704 59.66 4.69 6.63
C GLY A 704 60.58 3.60 7.20
N ALA A 705 61.87 3.72 6.86
CA ALA A 705 63.01 3.44 7.75
C ALA A 705 64.30 4.01 7.14
N ALA A 706 65.21 4.39 8.03
CA ALA A 706 66.37 5.24 7.82
C ALA A 706 67.70 4.48 7.61
N SER A 707 68.78 5.28 7.52
CA SER A 707 70.23 4.98 7.45
C SER A 707 70.77 4.80 6.03
N GLY A 708 71.86 5.43 5.61
CA GLY A 708 72.84 6.32 6.23
C GLY A 708 74.05 6.43 5.28
N GLY A 709 74.86 7.48 5.39
CA GLY A 709 76.22 7.49 4.86
C GLY A 709 76.53 8.46 3.71
N ASP A 710 76.94 9.66 4.10
CA ASP A 710 78.22 10.28 3.71
C ASP A 710 78.49 10.80 2.28
N THR A 711 78.56 12.14 2.28
CA THR A 711 79.67 12.98 1.83
C THR A 711 79.84 13.34 0.35
N ALA A 712 79.94 14.67 0.19
CA ALA A 712 80.83 15.40 -0.69
C ALA A 712 80.54 15.34 -2.19
N ASN A 713 80.75 16.37 -2.99
CA ASN A 713 81.05 17.79 -2.85
C ASN A 713 81.08 18.25 -4.30
N SER A 714 80.84 19.55 -4.52
CA SER A 714 81.25 20.28 -5.72
C SER A 714 80.45 19.96 -6.99
N SER A 715 80.31 20.85 -7.97
CA SER A 715 80.45 22.29 -8.10
C SER A 715 80.28 22.52 -9.60
N ARG A 716 79.72 23.66 -9.98
CA ARG A 716 79.82 24.25 -11.33
C ARG A 716 79.09 23.44 -12.42
N GLY A 717 78.40 24.05 -13.35
CA GLY A 717 78.42 25.44 -13.75
C GLY A 717 78.08 25.46 -15.23
N SER A 718 77.01 26.18 -15.54
CA SER A 718 76.88 27.10 -16.67
C SER A 718 76.99 26.61 -18.14
N VAL A 719 76.19 27.31 -18.94
CA VAL A 719 76.35 27.68 -20.36
C VAL A 719 75.51 26.86 -21.35
N SER A 720 74.30 27.39 -21.53
CA SER A 720 73.66 27.75 -22.80
C SER A 720 74.39 27.38 -24.11
N LYS A 721 73.65 26.77 -25.04
CA LYS A 721 73.61 27.25 -26.43
C LYS A 721 72.35 26.81 -27.16
N SER A 722 71.74 27.80 -27.78
CA SER A 722 70.69 27.77 -28.78
C SER A 722 71.06 26.96 -30.02
N SER A 723 70.08 26.29 -30.64
CA SER A 723 69.92 26.33 -32.09
C SER A 723 68.52 25.91 -32.52
N SER A 724 67.85 26.86 -33.15
CA SER A 724 66.70 26.72 -34.05
C SER A 724 66.96 25.80 -35.25
N LYS A 725 65.90 25.10 -35.68
CA LYS A 725 65.48 24.70 -37.06
C LYS A 725 64.55 23.49 -36.84
N GLY A 726 63.24 23.58 -37.08
CA GLY A 726 62.64 23.84 -38.39
C GLY A 726 62.52 22.50 -39.12
N TRP A 727 61.36 21.86 -39.03
CA TRP A 727 60.37 21.57 -40.08
C TRP A 727 59.10 21.05 -39.41
#